data_AF-A0A9P0EBB5-F1
#
_entry.id   AF-A0A9P0EBB5-F1
#
_cell.length_a   1.000
_cell.length_b   1.000
_cell.length_c   1.000
_cell.angle_alpha   90.00
_cell.angle_beta   90.00
_cell.angle_gamma   90.00
#
_symmetry.space_group_name_H-M   'P 1'
#
loop_
_entity.id
_entity.type
_entity.pdbx_description
1 polymer ?
#
loop_
_entity_poly.entity_id
_entity_poly.type
_entity_poly.pdbx_seq_one_letter_code
_entity_poly.pdbx_strand_id
1 'polypeptide(L)'
;MPEGGLSFDSSDIENVLSLNPRINKYAALKPTALTKQDKYNWKRNQDKNCTSCNLENNFDDVKHTTLSERAALKEASRCLKCADAPCQKSCPTQIDIKSFITSISNKNYYGAAKMIFSDNPLGLSCGMVCPTSDLCAGGCNLEATEEGAINISGLQQFATEVFQKMGVKQVRPPQTIDDRGSKIALIGCGPASLSCATYLARLGYKNITIFEKQDFTGGLSSSEIPQFRLPYKAVQFEIDLVRDLGVNIVTGISLGKDITIKNLMSDGYDAIFIGIGLPDPKRNTVFNGLTTEMGYYASKDFLPLVAKSSKQGLCGCKRPLPSFSGRVAVLGAGDTAMDCATSALRCGASKVFIIFRKGFSNIHAVPEEVQLAFEEKCEFMPFLSPKNIEVKDGKIVCIYFCRTEQNENGEWSEDPDQLVKLKVNYIISAFGSTLSDPEILQALEPLDLNTRNLPKINSQTMETSVQGVYCGGDFAGFSETTVESVNDGKTAAWYMHKYLMEKMGNNNVPITPQLPKFYTCIDDVDISVDICNIHFENPFGLASAPPTTSSSMIRRAFQAGWGFAVTKTFGLDKDLVTNVSPRIIRGTTSRHVYGPEQGSFLNIELISEKREEYWCKSIAELKKDFPEKVLIASIMCSYSKEDWENLSTKAEKAGADALELNLSCPHGMGESGMGLACGQDPILVEQITKWVKANVKIPVFIKLTPNITDILTIAKAADRGGADGVTAINTVSGLMEIQGNGTPWPHVGSGKRTTYGGMSGNAVRPLGLRAVSSISKACPRLAVLGSGGIDSSDTAYQYFCCGASAVQKFNLTQLISDAEILGSRLQQWNLLESNIRISEYRKCHRELLPFFEKKIILLFAATLMA
;
A
#
# COMPACT_ATOMS: atom_id res chain seq x y z
N MET A 1 -43.16 14.38 -46.52
CA MET A 1 -41.82 13.93 -46.09
C MET A 1 -41.56 12.61 -46.81
N PRO A 2 -40.36 12.36 -47.37
CA PRO A 2 -40.12 11.09 -48.04
C PRO A 2 -40.20 9.96 -47.00
N GLU A 3 -40.84 8.85 -47.37
CA GLU A 3 -40.92 7.64 -46.55
C GLU A 3 -39.52 7.21 -46.11
N GLY A 4 -39.38 6.94 -44.81
CA GLY A 4 -38.10 6.73 -44.13
C GLY A 4 -37.21 5.72 -44.84
N GLY A 5 -36.13 6.21 -45.45
CA GLY A 5 -35.07 5.35 -45.97
C GLY A 5 -34.35 4.65 -44.83
N LEU A 6 -33.88 3.42 -45.07
CA LEU A 6 -33.17 2.60 -44.08
C LEU A 6 -31.90 3.26 -43.49
N SER A 7 -31.39 4.32 -44.13
CA SER A 7 -30.23 5.09 -43.68
C SER A 7 -30.57 6.33 -42.85
N PHE A 8 -31.86 6.59 -42.56
CA PHE A 8 -32.29 7.68 -41.72
C PHE A 8 -32.73 7.15 -40.36
N ASP A 9 -32.33 7.85 -39.30
CA ASP A 9 -32.88 7.61 -37.98
C ASP A 9 -34.38 7.89 -38.01
N SER A 10 -35.18 7.02 -37.40
CA SER A 10 -36.59 7.30 -37.19
C SER A 10 -36.76 8.46 -36.21
N SER A 11 -37.93 9.08 -36.17
CA SER A 11 -38.23 10.16 -35.21
C SER A 11 -37.92 9.79 -33.76
N ASP A 12 -38.12 8.52 -33.40
CA ASP A 12 -37.86 8.01 -32.06
C ASP A 12 -36.35 7.97 -31.77
N ILE A 13 -35.55 7.54 -32.74
CA ILE A 13 -34.09 7.54 -32.63
C ILE A 13 -33.54 8.96 -32.65
N GLU A 14 -34.06 9.87 -33.49
CA GLU A 14 -33.70 11.28 -33.47
C GLU A 14 -33.96 11.93 -32.11
N ASN A 15 -35.07 11.58 -31.46
CA ASN A 15 -35.40 12.04 -30.10
C ASN A 15 -34.39 11.52 -29.07
N VAL A 16 -34.00 10.24 -29.15
CA VAL A 16 -32.96 9.64 -28.28
C VAL A 16 -31.61 10.32 -28.50
N LEU A 17 -31.27 10.66 -29.74
CA LEU A 17 -30.01 11.32 -30.12
C LEU A 17 -30.02 12.84 -29.92
N SER A 18 -31.07 13.41 -29.31
CA SER A 18 -31.20 14.87 -29.12
C SER A 18 -30.01 15.50 -28.38
N LEU A 19 -29.43 14.80 -27.40
CA LEU A 19 -28.25 15.22 -26.62
C LEU A 19 -26.92 14.66 -27.16
N ASN A 20 -26.95 13.91 -28.26
CA ASN A 20 -25.73 13.36 -28.86
C ASN A 20 -24.83 14.52 -29.35
N PRO A 21 -23.52 14.52 -29.04
CA PRO A 21 -22.63 15.61 -29.42
C PRO A 21 -22.62 15.85 -30.92
N ARG A 22 -22.87 17.10 -31.31
CA ARG A 22 -22.82 17.58 -32.71
C ARG A 22 -21.95 18.82 -32.78
N ILE A 23 -21.18 18.96 -33.86
CA ILE A 23 -20.39 20.17 -34.10
C ILE A 23 -21.34 21.29 -34.49
N ASN A 24 -21.41 22.34 -33.67
CA ASN A 24 -22.19 23.53 -33.99
C ASN A 24 -21.51 24.33 -35.10
N LYS A 25 -22.25 24.68 -36.15
CA LYS A 25 -21.75 25.48 -37.29
C LYS A 25 -21.56 26.97 -36.95
N TYR A 26 -22.17 27.42 -35.87
CA TYR A 26 -22.18 28.81 -35.43
C TYR A 26 -21.80 28.88 -33.95
N ALA A 27 -21.36 30.06 -33.50
CA ALA A 27 -21.16 30.32 -32.08
C ALA A 27 -22.48 30.16 -31.31
N ALA A 28 -22.41 29.61 -30.11
CA ALA A 28 -23.57 29.52 -29.23
C ALA A 28 -23.93 30.90 -28.67
N LEU A 29 -25.22 31.27 -28.71
CA LEU A 29 -25.73 32.49 -28.10
C LEU A 29 -26.51 32.14 -26.84
N LYS A 30 -25.98 32.51 -25.67
CA LYS A 30 -26.67 32.35 -24.38
C LYS A 30 -26.41 33.56 -23.48
N PRO A 31 -27.44 34.34 -23.12
CA PRO A 31 -27.30 35.48 -22.21
C PRO A 31 -26.69 35.09 -20.85
N THR A 32 -25.82 35.94 -20.30
CA THR A 32 -25.21 35.75 -18.97
C THR A 32 -26.24 35.51 -17.88
N ALA A 33 -27.41 36.16 -17.95
CA ALA A 33 -28.50 35.97 -16.99
C ALA A 33 -28.98 34.51 -16.95
N LEU A 34 -29.23 33.91 -18.12
CA LEU A 34 -29.63 32.49 -18.22
C LEU A 34 -28.50 31.55 -17.80
N THR A 35 -27.25 31.86 -18.15
CA THR A 35 -26.10 31.06 -17.70
C THR A 35 -25.96 31.07 -16.17
N LYS A 36 -26.19 32.21 -15.52
CA LYS A 36 -26.17 32.29 -14.04
C LYS A 36 -27.28 31.46 -13.41
N GLN A 37 -28.48 31.45 -14.01
CA GLN A 37 -29.60 30.63 -13.56
C GLN A 37 -29.29 29.14 -13.74
N ASP A 38 -28.85 28.73 -14.93
CA ASP A 38 -28.62 27.32 -15.25
C ASP A 38 -27.45 26.72 -14.47
N LYS A 39 -26.46 27.53 -14.08
CA LYS A 39 -25.30 27.08 -13.30
C LYS A 39 -25.72 26.33 -12.02
N TYR A 40 -26.84 26.70 -11.40
CA TYR A 40 -27.32 26.04 -10.18
C TYR A 40 -27.81 24.60 -10.43
N ASN A 41 -28.28 24.29 -11.65
CA ASN A 41 -28.72 22.94 -12.01
C ASN A 41 -27.55 21.94 -12.13
N TRP A 42 -26.31 22.43 -12.26
CA TRP A 42 -25.12 21.62 -12.51
C TRP A 42 -24.08 21.70 -11.37
N LYS A 43 -24.39 22.39 -10.28
CA LYS A 43 -23.45 22.66 -9.18
C LYS A 43 -23.11 21.36 -8.44
N ARG A 44 -21.80 21.04 -8.32
CA ARG A 44 -21.29 19.82 -7.65
C ARG A 44 -20.49 20.12 -6.38
N ASN A 45 -19.60 21.10 -6.44
CA ASN A 45 -18.83 21.55 -5.28
C ASN A 45 -19.66 22.51 -4.42
N GLN A 46 -19.17 22.81 -3.20
CA GLN A 46 -19.84 23.73 -2.29
C GLN A 46 -20.17 25.07 -2.94
N ASP A 47 -21.36 25.60 -2.65
CA ASP A 47 -21.70 26.96 -3.02
C ASP A 47 -21.03 27.93 -2.04
N LYS A 48 -20.25 28.86 -2.60
CA LYS A 48 -19.60 29.92 -1.84
C LYS A 48 -20.58 30.86 -1.14
N ASN A 49 -21.83 30.88 -1.58
CA ASN A 49 -22.90 31.69 -0.98
C ASN A 49 -23.68 30.92 0.10
N CYS A 50 -23.41 29.63 0.32
CA CYS A 50 -24.06 28.85 1.37
C CYS A 50 -23.44 29.19 2.73
N THR A 51 -24.27 29.63 3.67
CA THR A 51 -23.85 30.15 4.98
C THR A 51 -24.26 29.28 6.16
N SER A 52 -24.97 28.17 5.93
CA SER A 52 -25.43 27.27 6.98
C SER A 52 -25.12 25.81 6.67
N CYS A 53 -24.90 25.04 7.74
CA CYS A 53 -24.72 23.60 7.68
C CYS A 53 -25.48 22.98 8.87
N ASN A 54 -26.42 22.07 8.62
CA ASN A 54 -27.04 21.28 9.68
C ASN A 54 -26.44 19.88 9.66
N LEU A 55 -25.68 19.55 10.71
CA LEU A 55 -24.94 18.29 10.86
C LEU A 55 -25.34 17.55 12.13
N GLU A 56 -26.46 17.90 12.75
CA GLU A 56 -26.90 17.28 14.00
C GLU A 56 -26.99 15.76 13.83
N ASN A 57 -26.31 15.03 14.73
CA ASN A 57 -26.23 13.57 14.75
C ASN A 57 -25.69 12.93 13.44
N ASN A 58 -24.99 13.68 12.58
CA ASN A 58 -24.33 13.14 11.38
C ASN A 58 -22.86 12.79 11.68
N PHE A 59 -22.56 11.49 11.72
CA PHE A 59 -21.21 10.96 11.93
C PHE A 59 -20.67 10.19 10.71
N ASP A 60 -21.18 10.50 9.52
CA ASP A 60 -20.65 9.96 8.27
C ASP A 60 -19.19 10.39 8.06
N ASP A 61 -18.44 9.59 7.32
CA ASP A 61 -17.02 9.86 7.05
C ASP A 61 -16.85 11.17 6.25
N VAL A 62 -16.12 12.12 6.84
CA VAL A 62 -15.84 13.44 6.24
C VAL A 62 -14.44 13.55 5.64
N LYS A 63 -13.59 12.51 5.78
CA LYS A 63 -12.21 12.57 5.31
C LYS A 63 -12.16 12.72 3.78
N HIS A 64 -11.44 13.74 3.31
CA HIS A 64 -11.18 13.92 1.88
C HIS A 64 -10.21 12.89 1.29
N THR A 65 -9.51 12.15 2.15
CA THR A 65 -8.51 11.15 1.78
C THR A 65 -9.11 9.77 1.58
N THR A 66 -10.34 9.47 2.00
CA THR A 66 -10.96 8.14 1.85
C THR A 66 -11.07 7.74 0.37
N LEU A 67 -10.60 6.54 0.02
CA LEU A 67 -10.57 6.03 -1.35
C LEU A 67 -11.46 4.79 -1.54
N SER A 68 -12.27 4.81 -2.59
CA SER A 68 -12.83 3.58 -3.18
C SER A 68 -11.73 2.78 -3.91
N GLU A 69 -11.94 1.49 -4.17
CA GLU A 69 -10.99 0.66 -4.95
C GLU A 69 -10.62 1.30 -6.28
N ARG A 70 -11.61 1.85 -7.01
CA ARG A 70 -11.38 2.55 -8.28
C ARG A 70 -10.40 3.72 -8.12
N ALA A 71 -10.56 4.51 -7.06
CA ALA A 71 -9.72 5.67 -6.79
C ALA A 71 -8.33 5.24 -6.27
N ALA A 72 -8.28 4.24 -5.38
CA ALA A 72 -7.05 3.68 -4.85
C ALA A 72 -6.16 3.09 -5.96
N LEU A 73 -6.72 2.33 -6.89
CA LEU A 73 -5.96 1.81 -8.03
C LEU A 73 -5.40 2.94 -8.91
N LYS A 74 -6.21 3.97 -9.19
CA LYS A 74 -5.75 5.13 -9.98
C LYS A 74 -4.60 5.87 -9.30
N GLU A 75 -4.73 6.11 -7.99
CA GLU A 75 -3.73 6.84 -7.21
C GLU A 75 -2.46 6.01 -6.99
N ALA A 76 -2.57 4.71 -6.76
CA ALA A 76 -1.43 3.80 -6.65
C ALA A 76 -0.67 3.63 -7.99
N SER A 77 -1.38 3.67 -9.11
CA SER A 77 -0.78 3.70 -10.45
C SER A 77 -0.07 5.03 -10.75
N ARG A 78 -0.53 6.15 -10.17
CA ARG A 78 0.12 7.47 -10.29
C ARG A 78 1.45 7.54 -9.54
N CYS A 79 1.55 6.84 -8.40
CA CYS A 79 2.78 6.81 -7.61
C CYS A 79 3.99 6.35 -8.42
N LEU A 80 5.08 7.12 -8.37
CA LEU A 80 6.34 6.84 -9.05
C LEU A 80 7.10 5.64 -8.49
N LYS A 81 6.75 5.18 -7.28
CA LYS A 81 7.40 4.05 -6.59
C LYS A 81 8.91 4.29 -6.45
N CYS A 82 9.25 5.47 -5.95
CA CYS A 82 10.61 6.00 -5.85
C CYS A 82 11.58 5.06 -5.13
N ALA A 83 12.83 4.99 -5.59
CA ALA A 83 13.93 4.44 -4.81
C ALA A 83 14.27 5.40 -3.65
N ASP A 84 14.72 4.84 -2.52
CA ASP A 84 15.12 5.61 -1.33
C ASP A 84 14.10 6.69 -0.96
N ALA A 85 12.82 6.28 -0.91
CA ALA A 85 11.69 7.17 -1.02
C ALA A 85 11.65 8.21 0.12
N PRO A 86 11.64 9.53 -0.16
CA PRO A 86 11.61 10.55 0.88
C PRO A 86 10.35 10.48 1.74
N CYS A 87 9.22 10.06 1.15
CA CYS A 87 7.99 9.85 1.92
C CYS A 87 8.14 8.79 3.03
N GLN A 88 8.95 7.75 2.83
CA GLN A 88 9.24 6.76 3.86
C GLN A 88 10.10 7.37 4.97
N LYS A 89 11.13 8.13 4.59
CA LYS A 89 12.02 8.83 5.55
C LYS A 89 11.26 9.81 6.44
N SER A 90 10.24 10.46 5.90
CA SER A 90 9.34 11.37 6.61
C SER A 90 8.21 10.66 7.37
N CYS A 91 8.12 9.33 7.32
CA CYS A 91 7.16 8.57 8.13
C CYS A 91 7.83 8.15 9.45
N PRO A 92 7.27 8.50 10.63
CA PRO A 92 7.88 8.15 11.92
C PRO A 92 8.10 6.64 12.10
N THR A 93 7.16 5.81 11.65
CA THR A 93 7.29 4.33 11.69
C THR A 93 8.12 3.74 10.55
N GLN A 94 8.58 4.55 9.60
CA GLN A 94 9.40 4.16 8.45
C GLN A 94 8.79 3.07 7.56
N ILE A 95 7.45 3.05 7.44
CA ILE A 95 6.72 2.08 6.62
C ILE A 95 7.21 2.12 5.17
N ASP A 96 7.36 0.96 4.52
CA ASP A 96 7.77 0.91 3.11
C ASP A 96 6.62 1.32 2.17
N ILE A 97 6.49 2.64 1.99
CA ILE A 97 5.45 3.27 1.16
C ILE A 97 5.52 2.81 -0.29
N LYS A 98 6.74 2.68 -0.82
CA LYS A 98 6.95 2.22 -2.19
C LYS A 98 6.33 0.83 -2.38
N SER A 99 6.66 -0.12 -1.50
CA SER A 99 6.24 -1.51 -1.65
C SER A 99 4.75 -1.72 -1.39
N PHE A 100 4.15 -1.06 -0.38
CA PHE A 100 2.72 -1.24 -0.16
C PHE A 100 1.87 -0.59 -1.26
N ILE A 101 2.27 0.59 -1.78
CA ILE A 101 1.54 1.22 -2.89
C ILE A 101 1.70 0.39 -4.18
N THR A 102 2.89 -0.18 -4.42
CA THR A 102 3.10 -1.13 -5.53
C THR A 102 2.18 -2.35 -5.41
N SER A 103 1.99 -2.86 -4.19
CA SER A 103 1.07 -3.96 -3.93
C SER A 103 -0.38 -3.57 -4.24
N ILE A 104 -0.81 -2.36 -3.88
CA ILE A 104 -2.15 -1.84 -4.21
C ILE A 104 -2.34 -1.74 -5.73
N SER A 105 -1.40 -1.16 -6.49
CA SER A 105 -1.52 -1.04 -7.95
C SER A 105 -1.63 -2.40 -8.64
N ASN A 106 -1.03 -3.43 -8.03
CA ASN A 106 -1.08 -4.83 -8.48
C ASN A 106 -2.27 -5.62 -7.92
N LYS A 107 -3.25 -4.97 -7.28
CA LYS A 107 -4.41 -5.59 -6.60
C LYS A 107 -4.06 -6.55 -5.47
N ASN A 108 -2.82 -6.52 -4.99
CA ASN A 108 -2.38 -7.28 -3.82
C ASN A 108 -2.63 -6.48 -2.53
N TYR A 109 -3.89 -6.42 -2.11
CA TYR A 109 -4.28 -5.67 -0.91
C TYR A 109 -3.79 -6.33 0.39
N TYR A 110 -3.67 -7.66 0.42
CA TYR A 110 -3.08 -8.38 1.56
C TYR A 110 -1.61 -8.02 1.73
N GLY A 111 -0.79 -8.14 0.68
CA GLY A 111 0.63 -7.78 0.72
C GLY A 111 0.86 -6.31 1.10
N ALA A 112 -0.01 -5.41 0.61
CA ALA A 112 -0.01 -4.01 1.05
C ALA A 112 -0.24 -3.87 2.56
N ALA A 113 -1.31 -4.48 3.08
CA ALA A 113 -1.64 -4.46 4.50
C ALA A 113 -0.56 -5.12 5.36
N LYS A 114 0.00 -6.25 4.93
CA LYS A 114 1.12 -6.94 5.60
C LYS A 114 2.33 -6.01 5.74
N MET A 115 2.69 -5.29 4.68
CA MET A 115 3.81 -4.35 4.72
C MET A 115 3.52 -3.20 5.70
N ILE A 116 2.30 -2.64 5.66
CA ILE A 116 1.88 -1.58 6.58
C ILE A 116 1.94 -2.06 8.05
N PHE A 117 1.29 -3.19 8.37
CA PHE A 117 1.23 -3.73 9.73
C PHE A 117 2.56 -4.29 10.24
N SER A 118 3.52 -4.57 9.35
CA SER A 118 4.87 -4.97 9.75
C SER A 118 5.58 -3.85 10.49
N ASP A 119 5.45 -2.61 10.00
CA ASP A 119 6.13 -1.44 10.55
C ASP A 119 5.24 -0.55 11.43
N ASN A 120 3.92 -0.64 11.29
CA ASN A 120 2.94 0.11 12.07
C ASN A 120 1.74 -0.79 12.45
N PRO A 121 1.67 -1.30 13.69
CA PRO A 121 0.57 -2.15 14.15
C PRO A 121 -0.80 -1.43 14.21
N LEU A 122 -0.82 -0.10 14.15
CA LEU A 122 -2.03 0.72 14.06
C LEU A 122 -2.18 1.33 12.65
N GLY A 123 -1.87 0.54 11.63
CA GLY A 123 -1.85 0.95 10.23
C GLY A 123 -3.18 1.51 9.71
N LEU A 124 -4.32 0.98 10.14
CA LEU A 124 -5.64 1.46 9.73
C LEU A 124 -5.97 2.80 10.41
N SER A 125 -5.75 2.91 11.72
CA SER A 125 -5.97 4.16 12.44
C SER A 125 -5.09 5.28 11.88
N CYS A 126 -3.79 5.03 11.72
CA CYS A 126 -2.86 5.99 11.12
C CYS A 126 -3.22 6.35 9.67
N GLY A 127 -3.72 5.39 8.88
CA GLY A 127 -4.21 5.67 7.52
C GLY A 127 -5.38 6.65 7.48
N MET A 128 -6.13 6.79 8.58
CA MET A 128 -7.26 7.72 8.66
C MET A 128 -6.91 9.08 9.27
N VAL A 129 -5.95 9.13 10.21
CA VAL A 129 -5.75 10.33 11.06
C VAL A 129 -4.37 10.97 10.95
N CYS A 130 -3.42 10.36 10.23
CA CYS A 130 -2.09 10.94 10.11
C CYS A 130 -2.14 12.33 9.44
N PRO A 131 -1.45 13.34 9.99
CA PRO A 131 -1.30 14.66 9.38
C PRO A 131 -0.28 14.61 8.23
N THR A 132 -0.65 13.98 7.11
CA THR A 132 0.33 13.57 6.09
C THR A 132 1.08 14.71 5.43
N SER A 133 0.50 15.91 5.37
CA SER A 133 1.13 17.11 4.80
C SER A 133 2.39 17.52 5.56
N ASP A 134 2.43 17.28 6.87
CA ASP A 134 3.61 17.50 7.72
C ASP A 134 4.51 16.25 7.85
N LEU A 135 4.09 15.13 7.26
CA LEU A 135 4.78 13.84 7.33
C LEU A 135 5.12 13.32 5.92
N CYS A 136 4.60 12.13 5.58
CA CYS A 136 4.98 11.41 4.37
C CYS A 136 4.60 12.10 3.05
N ALA A 137 3.47 12.84 3.01
CA ALA A 137 3.06 13.54 1.80
C ALA A 137 3.88 14.83 1.61
N GLY A 138 4.28 15.52 2.69
CA GLY A 138 5.17 16.68 2.64
C GLY A 138 6.54 16.39 2.04
N GLY A 139 7.01 15.14 2.15
CA GLY A 139 8.24 14.67 1.50
C GLY A 139 8.05 14.03 0.11
N CYS A 140 6.84 14.01 -0.46
CA CYS A 140 6.58 13.26 -1.69
C CYS A 140 7.20 13.94 -2.93
N ASN A 141 7.98 13.21 -3.74
CA ASN A 141 8.56 13.74 -4.97
C ASN A 141 7.52 14.27 -5.98
N LEU A 142 6.29 13.75 -5.96
CA LEU A 142 5.23 14.22 -6.86
C LEU A 142 4.65 15.58 -6.46
N GLU A 143 4.98 16.10 -5.28
CA GLU A 143 4.67 17.50 -4.95
C GLU A 143 5.34 18.48 -5.92
N ALA A 144 6.42 18.06 -6.61
CA ALA A 144 7.06 18.85 -7.66
C ALA A 144 6.31 18.84 -9.01
N THR A 145 5.08 18.31 -9.07
CA THR A 145 4.24 18.23 -10.28
C THR A 145 2.90 18.93 -10.06
N GLU A 146 2.26 19.40 -11.11
CA GLU A 146 1.00 20.15 -11.04
C GLU A 146 -0.16 19.33 -10.43
N GLU A 147 -0.11 18.00 -10.52
CA GLU A 147 -1.06 17.09 -9.87
C GLU A 147 -0.82 16.86 -8.37
N GLY A 148 0.33 17.27 -7.83
CA GLY A 148 0.67 17.26 -6.40
C GLY A 148 1.04 15.88 -5.81
N ALA A 149 1.36 15.87 -4.51
CA ALA A 149 1.73 14.67 -3.75
C ALA A 149 0.68 13.54 -3.80
N ILE A 150 1.13 12.32 -3.50
CA ILE A 150 0.26 11.13 -3.42
C ILE A 150 -0.59 11.17 -2.14
N ASN A 151 -1.86 10.78 -2.24
CA ASN A 151 -2.72 10.50 -1.09
C ASN A 151 -2.30 9.17 -0.42
N ILE A 152 -1.20 9.21 0.34
CA ILE A 152 -0.57 8.04 0.98
C ILE A 152 -1.47 7.45 2.07
N SER A 153 -2.07 8.31 2.92
CA SER A 153 -2.96 7.89 4.01
C SER A 153 -4.21 7.20 3.49
N GLY A 154 -4.85 7.74 2.46
CA GLY A 154 -6.01 7.11 1.81
C GLY A 154 -5.71 5.74 1.19
N LEU A 155 -4.52 5.56 0.61
CA LEU A 155 -4.06 4.26 0.11
C LEU A 155 -3.79 3.26 1.24
N GLN A 156 -3.16 3.72 2.33
CA GLN A 156 -2.94 2.93 3.53
C GLN A 156 -4.26 2.50 4.18
N GLN A 157 -5.22 3.43 4.35
CA GLN A 157 -6.56 3.15 4.83
C GLN A 157 -7.24 2.10 3.93
N PHE A 158 -7.24 2.30 2.62
CA PHE A 158 -7.91 1.38 1.69
C PHE A 158 -7.38 -0.06 1.83
N ALA A 159 -6.06 -0.25 1.80
CA ALA A 159 -5.47 -1.59 1.89
C ALA A 159 -5.78 -2.29 3.23
N THR A 160 -5.67 -1.55 4.33
CA THR A 160 -5.93 -2.07 5.68
C THR A 160 -7.41 -2.31 5.95
N GLU A 161 -8.32 -1.51 5.39
CA GLU A 161 -9.77 -1.77 5.42
C GLU A 161 -10.14 -3.03 4.64
N VAL A 162 -9.52 -3.26 3.48
CA VAL A 162 -9.74 -4.51 2.73
C VAL A 162 -9.25 -5.69 3.55
N PHE A 163 -8.08 -5.62 4.19
CA PHE A 163 -7.57 -6.66 5.07
C PHE A 163 -8.50 -6.91 6.28
N GLN A 164 -9.00 -5.86 6.92
CA GLN A 164 -10.01 -5.97 7.99
C GLN A 164 -11.23 -6.79 7.51
N LYS A 165 -11.73 -6.53 6.29
CA LYS A 165 -12.86 -7.26 5.70
C LYS A 165 -12.54 -8.72 5.35
N MET A 166 -11.27 -9.10 5.22
CA MET A 166 -10.88 -10.49 5.00
C MET A 166 -11.09 -11.35 6.26
N GLY A 167 -11.15 -10.76 7.46
CA GLY A 167 -11.33 -11.49 8.71
C GLY A 167 -10.15 -12.40 9.08
N VAL A 168 -8.97 -12.13 8.54
CA VAL A 168 -7.74 -12.89 8.78
C VAL A 168 -7.08 -12.42 10.08
N LYS A 169 -6.68 -13.38 10.91
CA LYS A 169 -6.03 -13.14 12.20
C LYS A 169 -4.52 -12.96 12.07
N GLN A 170 -3.94 -12.21 13.00
CA GLN A 170 -2.48 -12.17 13.16
C GLN A 170 -2.00 -13.48 13.81
N VAL A 171 -0.85 -13.98 13.41
CA VAL A 171 -0.18 -15.11 14.07
C VAL A 171 1.24 -14.74 14.47
N ARG A 172 1.83 -15.49 15.40
CA ARG A 172 3.22 -15.28 15.78
C ARG A 172 4.15 -15.67 14.62
N PRO A 173 5.23 -14.91 14.38
CA PRO A 173 6.26 -15.30 13.41
C PRO A 173 6.84 -16.69 13.71
N PRO A 174 7.35 -17.43 12.70
CA PRO A 174 7.99 -18.74 12.92
C PRO A 174 9.26 -18.66 13.80
N GLN A 175 9.96 -17.53 13.74
CA GLN A 175 11.18 -17.27 14.49
C GLN A 175 10.83 -16.44 15.74
N THR A 176 10.90 -17.08 16.91
CA THR A 176 10.68 -16.42 18.20
C THR A 176 11.80 -16.77 19.18
N ILE A 177 11.98 -15.92 20.18
CA ILE A 177 12.83 -16.23 21.34
C ILE A 177 12.26 -17.41 22.15
N ASP A 178 13.15 -18.12 22.85
CA ASP A 178 12.77 -19.06 23.91
C ASP A 178 12.60 -18.31 25.24
N ASP A 179 11.45 -17.64 25.40
CA ASP A 179 11.11 -16.91 26.63
C ASP A 179 10.79 -17.89 27.77
N ARG A 180 11.55 -17.79 28.87
CA ARG A 180 11.38 -18.60 30.09
C ARG A 180 10.38 -18.02 31.09
N GLY A 181 9.50 -17.13 30.64
CA GLY A 181 8.37 -16.61 31.43
C GLY A 181 8.57 -15.18 31.93
N SER A 182 9.32 -14.34 31.21
CA SER A 182 9.48 -12.93 31.55
C SER A 182 8.12 -12.24 31.65
N LYS A 183 7.86 -11.57 32.78
CA LYS A 183 6.58 -10.93 33.08
C LYS A 183 6.64 -9.45 32.74
N ILE A 184 5.82 -9.00 31.78
CA ILE A 184 5.88 -7.62 31.25
C ILE A 184 4.57 -6.88 31.51
N ALA A 185 4.67 -5.67 32.09
CA ALA A 185 3.55 -4.77 32.33
C ALA A 185 3.60 -3.59 31.35
N LEU A 186 2.45 -3.23 30.80
CA LEU A 186 2.25 -1.97 30.09
C LEU A 186 1.10 -1.22 30.75
N ILE A 187 1.24 0.09 30.91
CA ILE A 187 0.27 0.93 31.62
C ILE A 187 -0.36 1.91 30.62
N GLY A 188 -1.69 1.87 30.49
CA GLY A 188 -2.48 2.55 29.46
C GLY A 188 -2.57 1.71 28.18
N CYS A 189 -3.78 1.56 27.64
CA CYS A 189 -4.08 0.82 26.41
C CYS A 189 -4.26 1.76 25.21
N GLY A 190 -3.36 2.73 25.07
CA GLY A 190 -3.28 3.64 23.92
C GLY A 190 -2.31 3.15 22.82
N PRO A 191 -2.13 3.95 21.74
CA PRO A 191 -1.27 3.61 20.60
C PRO A 191 0.14 3.13 20.96
N ALA A 192 0.80 3.80 21.90
CA ALA A 192 2.17 3.47 22.30
C ALA A 192 2.28 2.07 22.93
N SER A 193 1.41 1.75 23.89
CA SER A 193 1.41 0.44 24.55
C SER A 193 0.94 -0.68 23.62
N LEU A 194 -0.05 -0.43 22.76
CA LEU A 194 -0.49 -1.41 21.76
C LEU A 194 0.65 -1.76 20.79
N SER A 195 1.43 -0.77 20.38
CA SER A 195 2.63 -0.97 19.56
C SER A 195 3.71 -1.77 20.30
N CYS A 196 4.08 -1.33 21.50
CA CYS A 196 5.09 -1.98 22.31
C CYS A 196 4.75 -3.46 22.58
N ALA A 197 3.51 -3.72 23.03
CA ALA A 197 3.02 -5.08 23.27
C ALA A 197 3.03 -5.94 22.00
N THR A 198 2.67 -5.38 20.84
CA THR A 198 2.70 -6.12 19.57
C THR A 198 4.10 -6.60 19.23
N TYR A 199 5.10 -5.71 19.29
CA TYR A 199 6.47 -6.06 18.93
C TYR A 199 7.11 -7.03 19.94
N LEU A 200 6.84 -6.87 21.24
CA LEU A 200 7.26 -7.84 22.26
C LEU A 200 6.61 -9.21 22.02
N ALA A 201 5.32 -9.25 21.71
CA ALA A 201 4.64 -10.51 21.43
C ALA A 201 5.17 -11.18 20.15
N ARG A 202 5.49 -10.40 19.11
CA ARG A 202 6.13 -10.89 17.88
C ARG A 202 7.52 -11.46 18.12
N LEU A 203 8.31 -10.85 19.01
CA LEU A 203 9.62 -11.37 19.41
C LEU A 203 9.51 -12.73 20.11
N GLY A 204 8.40 -13.00 20.81
CA GLY A 204 8.12 -14.30 21.40
C GLY A 204 7.68 -14.25 22.88
N TYR A 205 7.66 -13.08 23.51
CA TYR A 205 7.22 -12.95 24.89
C TYR A 205 5.75 -13.36 25.05
N LYS A 206 5.45 -14.16 26.08
CA LYS A 206 4.11 -14.74 26.29
C LYS A 206 3.32 -14.09 27.42
N ASN A 207 4.00 -13.55 28.43
CA ASN A 207 3.36 -12.99 29.63
C ASN A 207 3.36 -11.45 29.59
N ILE A 208 2.55 -10.91 28.68
CA ILE A 208 2.41 -9.46 28.46
C ILE A 208 1.02 -9.03 28.93
N THR A 209 0.94 -8.10 29.86
CA THR A 209 -0.33 -7.53 30.34
C THR A 209 -0.36 -6.02 30.18
N ILE A 210 -1.40 -5.51 29.50
CA ILE A 210 -1.74 -4.09 29.44
C ILE A 210 -2.79 -3.79 30.51
N PHE A 211 -2.51 -2.84 31.39
CA PHE A 211 -3.44 -2.32 32.40
C PHE A 211 -4.05 -1.00 31.92
N GLU A 212 -5.38 -0.95 31.80
CA GLU A 212 -6.12 0.21 31.33
C GLU A 212 -7.03 0.77 32.42
N LYS A 213 -6.99 2.08 32.64
CA LYS A 213 -7.79 2.78 33.66
C LYS A 213 -9.28 2.73 33.33
N GLN A 214 -9.64 2.91 32.07
CA GLN A 214 -11.02 3.01 31.62
C GLN A 214 -11.64 1.62 31.39
N ASP A 215 -12.97 1.59 31.19
CA ASP A 215 -13.73 0.41 30.78
C ASP A 215 -13.62 0.11 29.27
N PHE A 216 -12.91 0.97 28.53
CA PHE A 216 -12.66 0.84 27.10
C PHE A 216 -11.16 0.91 26.77
N THR A 217 -10.80 0.40 25.60
CA THR A 217 -9.42 0.34 25.10
C THR A 217 -9.20 1.26 23.91
N GLY A 218 -7.94 1.56 23.56
CA GLY A 218 -7.55 2.34 22.38
C GLY A 218 -7.17 3.81 22.66
N GLY A 219 -7.20 4.25 23.93
CA GLY A 219 -6.81 5.61 24.32
C GLY A 219 -7.57 6.71 23.58
N LEU A 220 -6.85 7.76 23.15
CA LEU A 220 -7.43 8.91 22.45
C LEU A 220 -8.14 8.55 21.14
N SER A 221 -7.66 7.52 20.43
CA SER A 221 -8.28 7.00 19.21
C SER A 221 -9.72 6.55 19.46
N SER A 222 -10.01 6.06 20.67
CA SER A 222 -11.35 5.69 21.11
C SER A 222 -12.09 6.85 21.76
N SER A 223 -11.45 7.58 22.69
CA SER A 223 -12.12 8.54 23.56
C SER A 223 -12.31 9.94 22.97
N GLU A 224 -11.46 10.38 22.05
CA GLU A 224 -11.44 11.81 21.65
C GLU A 224 -11.52 12.01 20.15
N ILE A 225 -10.80 11.23 19.34
CA ILE A 225 -10.87 11.38 17.88
C ILE A 225 -12.30 11.08 17.41
N PRO A 226 -12.98 12.01 16.70
CA PRO A 226 -14.39 11.84 16.36
C PRO A 226 -14.68 10.64 15.46
N GLN A 227 -15.88 10.06 15.60
CA GLN A 227 -16.34 8.90 14.81
C GLN A 227 -16.34 9.17 13.29
N PHE A 228 -16.59 10.41 12.86
CA PHE A 228 -16.56 10.82 11.45
C PHE A 228 -15.14 10.95 10.86
N ARG A 229 -14.09 10.95 11.69
CA ARG A 229 -12.69 10.85 11.26
C ARG A 229 -12.15 9.43 11.46
N LEU A 230 -12.33 8.86 12.64
CA LEU A 230 -11.85 7.53 13.02
C LEU A 230 -13.00 6.66 13.57
N PRO A 231 -13.55 5.76 12.75
CA PRO A 231 -14.56 4.81 13.18
C PRO A 231 -14.05 3.87 14.27
N TYR A 232 -14.80 3.67 15.35
CA TYR A 232 -14.37 2.80 16.46
C TYR A 232 -14.04 1.35 16.04
N LYS A 233 -14.74 0.83 15.03
CA LYS A 233 -14.47 -0.50 14.45
C LYS A 233 -13.03 -0.65 13.96
N ALA A 234 -12.38 0.43 13.51
CA ALA A 234 -10.99 0.40 13.07
C ALA A 234 -10.05 0.17 14.25
N VAL A 235 -10.26 0.92 15.34
CA VAL A 235 -9.49 0.79 16.58
C VAL A 235 -9.68 -0.59 17.21
N GLN A 236 -10.92 -1.07 17.27
CA GLN A 236 -11.24 -2.39 17.81
C GLN A 236 -10.54 -3.50 17.03
N PHE A 237 -10.54 -3.42 15.69
CA PHE A 237 -9.87 -4.39 14.84
C PHE A 237 -8.37 -4.49 15.12
N GLU A 238 -7.68 -3.37 15.27
CA GLU A 238 -6.24 -3.37 15.56
C GLU A 238 -5.93 -3.94 16.96
N ILE A 239 -6.80 -3.68 17.94
CA ILE A 239 -6.69 -4.27 19.27
C ILE A 239 -6.91 -5.79 19.21
N ASP A 240 -7.83 -6.25 18.38
CA ASP A 240 -8.07 -7.69 18.20
C ASP A 240 -6.87 -8.38 17.54
N LEU A 241 -6.18 -7.73 16.59
CA LEU A 241 -4.90 -8.23 16.07
C LEU A 241 -3.82 -8.32 17.16
N VAL A 242 -3.78 -7.38 18.10
CA VAL A 242 -2.85 -7.44 19.26
C VAL A 242 -3.20 -8.62 20.17
N ARG A 243 -4.49 -8.85 20.42
CA ARG A 243 -5.00 -9.99 21.22
C ARG A 243 -4.72 -11.34 20.56
N ASP A 244 -4.77 -11.44 19.23
CA ASP A 244 -4.45 -12.67 18.50
C ASP A 244 -3.02 -13.18 18.81
N LEU A 245 -2.10 -12.29 19.21
CA LEU A 245 -0.76 -12.66 19.66
C LEU A 245 -0.70 -13.17 21.11
N GLY A 246 -1.81 -13.15 21.85
CA GLY A 246 -1.90 -13.58 23.25
C GLY A 246 -1.60 -12.48 24.28
N VAL A 247 -1.61 -11.21 23.89
CA VAL A 247 -1.47 -10.08 24.82
C VAL A 247 -2.72 -9.98 25.69
N ASN A 248 -2.54 -9.98 27.01
CA ASN A 248 -3.63 -9.79 27.96
C ASN A 248 -3.92 -8.30 28.17
N ILE A 249 -5.20 -7.92 28.21
CA ILE A 249 -5.63 -6.54 28.46
C ILE A 249 -6.64 -6.55 29.61
N VAL A 250 -6.32 -5.84 30.68
CA VAL A 250 -7.13 -5.74 31.90
C VAL A 250 -7.59 -4.29 32.06
N THR A 251 -8.89 -4.05 31.95
CA THR A 251 -9.53 -2.75 32.12
C THR A 251 -9.90 -2.46 33.57
N GLY A 252 -10.17 -1.19 33.90
CA GLY A 252 -10.52 -0.75 35.26
C GLY A 252 -9.36 -0.73 36.25
N ILE A 253 -8.10 -0.85 35.78
CA ILE A 253 -6.89 -0.83 36.63
C ILE A 253 -6.10 0.44 36.35
N SER A 254 -5.91 1.26 37.38
CA SER A 254 -5.32 2.58 37.27
C SER A 254 -4.00 2.74 38.02
N LEU A 255 -3.04 3.42 37.39
CA LEU A 255 -1.80 3.89 38.03
C LEU A 255 -2.16 4.93 39.09
N GLY A 256 -1.63 4.80 40.31
CA GLY A 256 -2.04 5.60 41.46
C GLY A 256 -2.83 4.76 42.45
N LYS A 257 -4.09 4.49 42.10
CA LYS A 257 -5.06 3.82 42.97
C LYS A 257 -4.83 2.32 43.12
N ASP A 258 -4.58 1.62 42.01
CA ASP A 258 -4.57 0.16 41.98
C ASP A 258 -3.15 -0.40 41.83
N ILE A 259 -2.31 0.28 41.04
CA ILE A 259 -0.91 -0.11 40.78
C ILE A 259 0.04 1.09 40.90
N THR A 260 1.30 0.83 41.22
CA THR A 260 2.41 1.80 41.21
C THR A 260 3.63 1.18 40.53
N ILE A 261 4.60 1.99 40.09
CA ILE A 261 5.84 1.47 39.49
C ILE A 261 6.58 0.58 40.48
N LYS A 262 6.72 1.02 41.75
CA LYS A 262 7.31 0.22 42.83
C LYS A 262 6.59 -1.13 43.03
N ASN A 263 5.25 -1.13 43.06
CA ASN A 263 4.47 -2.36 43.27
C ASN A 263 4.64 -3.34 42.11
N LEU A 264 4.62 -2.87 40.87
CA LEU A 264 4.85 -3.74 39.71
C LEU A 264 6.26 -4.37 39.76
N MET A 265 7.28 -3.58 40.10
CA MET A 265 8.64 -4.10 40.27
C MET A 265 8.72 -5.15 41.39
N SER A 266 8.04 -4.94 42.52
CA SER A 266 8.00 -5.92 43.63
C SER A 266 7.19 -7.18 43.30
N ASP A 267 6.16 -7.06 42.46
CA ASP A 267 5.28 -8.16 42.02
C ASP A 267 5.93 -9.06 40.93
N GLY A 268 7.24 -8.89 40.72
CA GLY A 268 8.06 -9.69 39.82
C GLY A 268 7.86 -9.36 38.34
N TYR A 269 7.39 -8.15 38.00
CA TYR A 269 7.45 -7.70 36.61
C TYR A 269 8.90 -7.39 36.22
N ASP A 270 9.36 -8.01 35.14
CA ASP A 270 10.73 -7.88 34.67
C ASP A 270 10.96 -6.58 33.91
N ALA A 271 9.95 -6.10 33.18
CA ALA A 271 10.00 -4.84 32.46
C ALA A 271 8.64 -4.13 32.47
N ILE A 272 8.65 -2.80 32.49
CA ILE A 272 7.45 -1.96 32.57
C ILE A 272 7.50 -0.92 31.44
N PHE A 273 6.40 -0.76 30.71
CA PHE A 273 6.21 0.33 29.75
C PHE A 273 5.07 1.27 30.18
N ILE A 274 5.31 2.57 30.16
CA ILE A 274 4.34 3.59 30.56
C ILE A 274 3.85 4.33 29.32
N GLY A 275 2.58 4.14 28.98
CA GLY A 275 1.90 4.74 27.82
C GLY A 275 0.54 5.33 28.19
N ILE A 276 0.46 6.01 29.34
CA ILE A 276 -0.78 6.57 29.90
C ILE A 276 -1.25 7.85 29.19
N GLY A 277 -0.42 8.42 28.32
CA GLY A 277 -0.67 9.71 27.68
C GLY A 277 -0.73 10.88 28.67
N LEU A 278 -1.44 11.93 28.29
CA LEU A 278 -1.69 13.10 29.16
C LEU A 278 -3.18 13.11 29.57
N PRO A 279 -3.50 12.64 30.80
CA PRO A 279 -4.89 12.38 31.19
C PRO A 279 -5.69 13.65 31.50
N ASP A 280 -5.04 14.72 31.97
CA ASP A 280 -5.72 15.90 32.49
C ASP A 280 -5.82 17.03 31.45
N PRO A 281 -6.92 17.81 31.41
CA PRO A 281 -7.00 18.99 30.56
C PRO A 281 -6.15 20.13 31.13
N LYS A 282 -5.51 20.93 30.26
CA LYS A 282 -4.92 22.21 30.67
C LYS A 282 -6.04 23.21 31.02
N ARG A 283 -6.10 23.62 32.29
CA ARG A 283 -7.09 24.56 32.80
C ARG A 283 -6.56 25.99 32.85
N ASN A 284 -7.48 26.94 32.75
CA ASN A 284 -7.22 28.37 32.92
C ASN A 284 -8.14 28.91 34.02
N THR A 285 -7.61 29.78 34.88
CA THR A 285 -8.29 30.31 36.06
C THR A 285 -9.60 31.05 35.75
N VAL A 286 -9.74 31.60 34.55
CA VAL A 286 -10.97 32.27 34.07
C VAL A 286 -12.18 31.33 34.06
N PHE A 287 -11.97 30.02 33.95
CA PHE A 287 -13.05 29.02 33.92
C PHE A 287 -13.32 28.36 35.28
N ASN A 288 -12.66 28.80 36.35
CA ASN A 288 -12.84 28.21 37.68
C ASN A 288 -14.29 28.35 38.16
N GLY A 289 -14.86 27.25 38.67
CA GLY A 289 -16.23 27.21 39.19
C GLY A 289 -17.32 26.99 38.13
N LEU A 290 -16.97 26.95 36.84
CA LEU A 290 -17.93 26.61 35.78
C LEU A 290 -18.11 25.10 35.65
N THR A 291 -19.34 24.69 35.32
CA THR A 291 -19.72 23.28 35.18
C THR A 291 -20.34 23.00 33.81
N THR A 292 -20.51 21.71 33.48
CA THR A 292 -21.18 21.26 32.26
C THR A 292 -22.64 21.68 32.21
N GLU A 293 -23.32 21.76 33.35
CA GLU A 293 -24.69 22.27 33.48
C GLU A 293 -24.76 23.76 33.14
N MET A 294 -23.72 24.53 33.47
CA MET A 294 -23.62 25.95 33.09
C MET A 294 -23.31 26.14 31.60
N GLY A 295 -22.82 25.10 30.92
CA GLY A 295 -22.45 25.11 29.50
C GLY A 295 -20.94 25.13 29.24
N TYR A 296 -20.10 24.92 30.25
CA TYR A 296 -18.65 24.85 30.10
C TYR A 296 -18.15 23.40 30.03
N TYR A 297 -17.23 23.14 29.10
CA TYR A 297 -16.54 21.86 28.97
C TYR A 297 -15.05 22.10 28.74
N ALA A 298 -14.17 21.27 29.32
CA ALA A 298 -12.86 21.04 28.72
C ALA A 298 -12.99 20.01 27.58
N SER A 299 -12.03 19.98 26.65
CA SER A 299 -12.02 18.97 25.58
C SER A 299 -12.05 17.53 26.13
N LYS A 300 -11.34 17.29 27.25
CA LYS A 300 -11.33 16.03 28.01
C LYS A 300 -12.68 15.67 28.64
N ASP A 301 -13.61 16.61 28.75
CA ASP A 301 -14.99 16.35 29.16
C ASP A 301 -15.88 16.11 27.93
N PHE A 302 -15.79 17.02 26.95
CA PHE A 302 -16.71 17.07 25.81
C PHE A 302 -16.53 15.92 24.82
N LEU A 303 -15.31 15.72 24.30
CA LEU A 303 -15.07 14.73 23.24
C LEU A 303 -15.39 13.30 23.71
N PRO A 304 -15.04 12.87 24.94
CA PRO A 304 -15.46 11.56 25.44
C PRO A 304 -16.99 11.36 25.53
N LEU A 305 -17.77 12.41 25.81
CA LEU A 305 -19.23 12.32 25.80
C LEU A 305 -19.76 12.10 24.38
N VAL A 306 -19.21 12.83 23.40
CA VAL A 306 -19.56 12.66 21.98
C VAL A 306 -19.15 11.27 21.48
N ALA A 307 -17.94 10.82 21.82
CA ALA A 307 -17.43 9.51 21.46
C ALA A 307 -18.30 8.39 22.03
N LYS A 308 -18.62 8.40 23.34
CA LYS A 308 -19.50 7.39 23.97
C LYS A 308 -20.90 7.35 23.38
N SER A 309 -21.37 8.43 22.78
CA SER A 309 -22.70 8.51 22.17
C SER A 309 -22.70 8.07 20.70
N SER A 310 -21.61 8.32 19.96
CA SER A 310 -21.51 8.07 18.52
C SER A 310 -20.82 6.75 18.15
N LYS A 311 -19.92 6.25 19.01
CA LYS A 311 -19.13 5.03 18.78
C LYS A 311 -19.85 3.81 19.35
N GLN A 312 -20.53 3.07 18.47
CA GLN A 312 -21.17 1.81 18.84
C GLN A 312 -20.12 0.78 19.31
N GLY A 313 -20.32 0.19 20.48
CA GLY A 313 -19.41 -0.78 21.08
C GLY A 313 -18.38 -0.19 22.06
N LEU A 314 -18.21 1.12 22.12
CA LEU A 314 -17.24 1.76 23.03
C LEU A 314 -17.68 1.66 24.51
N CYS A 315 -18.98 1.73 24.78
CA CYS A 315 -19.55 1.61 26.12
C CYS A 315 -20.72 0.62 26.09
N GLY A 316 -20.89 -0.15 27.17
CA GLY A 316 -21.96 -1.15 27.29
C GLY A 316 -23.39 -0.58 27.33
N CYS A 317 -23.55 0.74 27.45
CA CYS A 317 -24.85 1.41 27.42
C CYS A 317 -24.85 2.57 26.41
N LYS A 318 -25.97 2.76 25.70
CA LYS A 318 -26.15 3.88 24.77
C LYS A 318 -26.25 5.18 25.59
N ARG A 319 -25.27 6.07 25.43
CA ARG A 319 -25.26 7.39 26.07
C ARG A 319 -25.96 8.43 25.18
N PRO A 320 -26.69 9.40 25.76
CA PRO A 320 -27.26 10.49 24.99
C PRO A 320 -26.15 11.43 24.50
N LEU A 321 -26.25 11.86 23.25
CA LEU A 321 -25.38 12.88 22.69
C LEU A 321 -25.56 14.19 23.48
N PRO A 322 -24.49 14.96 23.77
CA PRO A 322 -24.64 16.30 24.32
C PRO A 322 -25.57 17.13 23.42
N SER A 323 -26.52 17.84 24.03
CA SER A 323 -27.51 18.65 23.30
C SER A 323 -27.13 20.11 23.42
N PHE A 324 -26.65 20.70 22.34
CA PHE A 324 -26.32 22.11 22.26
C PHE A 324 -27.42 22.89 21.55
N SER A 325 -27.89 23.95 22.21
CA SER A 325 -28.86 24.90 21.67
C SER A 325 -28.22 26.29 21.59
N GLY A 326 -27.90 26.76 20.39
CA GLY A 326 -27.32 28.08 20.18
C GLY A 326 -25.83 28.07 19.87
N ARG A 327 -25.10 29.07 20.36
CA ARG A 327 -23.73 29.39 19.91
C ARG A 327 -22.66 28.78 20.82
N VAL A 328 -21.59 28.25 20.23
CA VAL A 328 -20.48 27.61 20.95
C VAL A 328 -19.18 28.35 20.67
N ALA A 329 -18.42 28.68 21.71
CA ALA A 329 -17.03 29.14 21.61
C ALA A 329 -16.08 27.97 21.90
N VAL A 330 -15.22 27.63 20.95
CA VAL A 330 -14.13 26.67 21.11
C VAL A 330 -12.82 27.43 21.20
N LEU A 331 -12.06 27.23 22.28
CA LEU A 331 -10.86 27.99 22.58
C LEU A 331 -9.61 27.14 22.32
N GLY A 332 -8.85 27.47 21.27
CA GLY A 332 -7.67 26.71 20.84
C GLY A 332 -7.47 26.74 19.33
N ALA A 333 -6.32 26.23 18.87
CA ALA A 333 -5.94 26.19 17.45
C ALA A 333 -5.15 24.92 17.06
N GLY A 334 -5.24 23.85 17.85
CA GLY A 334 -4.69 22.53 17.50
C GLY A 334 -5.80 21.56 17.11
N ASP A 335 -5.44 20.31 16.81
CA ASP A 335 -6.37 19.26 16.36
C ASP A 335 -7.57 19.10 17.30
N THR A 336 -7.32 19.10 18.61
CA THR A 336 -8.38 19.04 19.63
C THR A 336 -9.42 20.16 19.48
N ALA A 337 -9.02 21.36 19.08
CA ALA A 337 -9.94 22.48 18.88
C ALA A 337 -10.80 22.28 17.62
N MET A 338 -10.21 21.77 16.54
CA MET A 338 -10.93 21.49 15.30
C MET A 338 -11.94 20.35 15.51
N ASP A 339 -11.54 19.28 16.19
CA ASP A 339 -12.40 18.16 16.56
C ASP A 339 -13.54 18.60 17.51
N CYS A 340 -13.26 19.46 18.49
CA CYS A 340 -14.30 20.03 19.35
C CYS A 340 -15.30 20.87 18.54
N ALA A 341 -14.82 21.66 17.59
CA ALA A 341 -15.67 22.54 16.79
C ALA A 341 -16.62 21.77 15.88
N THR A 342 -16.09 20.80 15.12
CA THR A 342 -16.88 19.95 14.22
C THR A 342 -17.82 19.02 15.00
N SER A 343 -17.40 18.52 16.17
CA SER A 343 -18.25 17.72 17.06
C SER A 343 -19.38 18.55 17.71
N ALA A 344 -19.17 19.83 18.00
CA ALA A 344 -20.21 20.72 18.51
C ALA A 344 -21.36 20.90 17.51
N LEU A 345 -21.07 20.92 16.21
CA LEU A 345 -22.11 20.94 15.17
C LEU A 345 -22.97 19.67 15.18
N ARG A 346 -22.36 18.49 15.44
CA ARG A 346 -23.10 17.23 15.59
C ARG A 346 -24.01 17.23 16.81
N CYS A 347 -23.65 17.99 17.83
CA CYS A 347 -24.46 18.18 19.04
C CYS A 347 -25.61 19.19 18.87
N GLY A 348 -25.82 19.76 17.67
CA GLY A 348 -26.92 20.70 17.39
C GLY A 348 -26.55 22.19 17.52
N ALA A 349 -25.26 22.53 17.67
CA ALA A 349 -24.83 23.92 17.73
C ALA A 349 -25.28 24.70 16.48
N SER A 350 -25.94 25.85 16.68
CA SER A 350 -26.41 26.70 15.57
C SER A 350 -25.29 27.50 14.91
N LYS A 351 -24.19 27.73 15.64
CA LYS A 351 -22.97 28.40 15.16
C LYS A 351 -21.80 28.09 16.10
N VAL A 352 -20.63 27.85 15.51
CA VAL A 352 -19.40 27.57 16.26
C VAL A 352 -18.34 28.62 15.92
N PHE A 353 -17.69 29.15 16.96
CA PHE A 353 -16.57 30.08 16.85
C PHE A 353 -15.30 29.38 17.35
N ILE A 354 -14.28 29.28 16.49
CA ILE A 354 -12.94 28.81 16.85
C ILE A 354 -12.10 30.04 17.16
N ILE A 355 -11.69 30.16 18.42
CA ILE A 355 -11.11 31.39 18.96
C ILE A 355 -9.71 31.09 19.49
N PHE A 356 -8.74 31.90 19.08
CA PHE A 356 -7.33 31.66 19.41
C PHE A 356 -6.55 32.96 19.60
N ARG A 357 -5.57 32.91 20.50
CA ARG A 357 -4.80 34.07 20.98
C ARG A 357 -3.69 34.56 20.04
N LYS A 358 -3.65 34.07 18.80
CA LYS A 358 -2.61 34.39 17.80
C LYS A 358 -3.25 34.59 16.42
N GLY A 359 -2.44 34.78 15.37
CA GLY A 359 -2.91 34.89 13.99
C GLY A 359 -3.17 33.55 13.31
N PHE A 360 -3.77 33.58 12.12
CA PHE A 360 -4.04 32.37 11.30
C PHE A 360 -2.78 31.60 10.92
N SER A 361 -1.65 32.29 10.71
CA SER A 361 -0.34 31.67 10.43
C SER A 361 0.24 30.92 11.63
N ASN A 362 -0.40 30.98 12.80
CA ASN A 362 0.01 30.30 14.03
C ASN A 362 -0.94 29.17 14.43
N ILE A 363 -1.84 28.75 13.54
CA ILE A 363 -2.64 27.54 13.76
C ILE A 363 -1.70 26.34 13.80
N HIS A 364 -1.86 25.50 14.81
CA HIS A 364 -1.04 24.31 15.03
C HIS A 364 -1.57 23.08 14.29
N ALA A 365 -2.89 23.00 14.12
CA ALA A 365 -3.51 21.94 13.33
C ALA A 365 -3.07 22.02 11.85
N VAL A 366 -2.89 20.86 11.23
CA VAL A 366 -2.53 20.81 9.80
C VAL A 366 -3.66 21.35 8.91
N PRO A 367 -3.35 21.85 7.70
CA PRO A 367 -4.34 22.47 6.82
C PRO A 367 -5.56 21.57 6.53
N GLU A 368 -5.37 20.26 6.44
CA GLU A 368 -6.46 19.31 6.17
C GLU A 368 -7.49 19.28 7.32
N GLU A 369 -7.04 19.41 8.56
CA GLU A 369 -7.90 19.43 9.73
C GLU A 369 -8.65 20.77 9.87
N VAL A 370 -7.95 21.88 9.58
CA VAL A 370 -8.56 23.22 9.52
C VAL A 370 -9.62 23.30 8.42
N GLN A 371 -9.36 22.67 7.28
CA GLN A 371 -10.25 22.66 6.13
C GLN A 371 -11.61 22.04 6.46
N LEU A 372 -11.66 20.97 7.27
CA LEU A 372 -12.92 20.35 7.71
C LEU A 372 -13.79 21.37 8.47
N ALA A 373 -13.22 22.05 9.47
CA ALA A 373 -13.95 23.06 10.23
C ALA A 373 -14.40 24.24 9.37
N PHE A 374 -13.57 24.67 8.41
CA PHE A 374 -13.90 25.74 7.46
C PHE A 374 -15.06 25.36 6.53
N GLU A 375 -15.03 24.15 5.97
CA GLU A 375 -16.06 23.65 5.07
C GLU A 375 -17.42 23.53 5.76
N GLU A 376 -17.42 23.19 7.04
CA GLU A 376 -18.60 23.10 7.90
C GLU A 376 -19.06 24.44 8.50
N LYS A 377 -18.47 25.56 8.03
CA LYS A 377 -18.87 26.93 8.36
C LYS A 377 -18.60 27.34 9.81
N CYS A 378 -17.57 26.77 10.45
CA CYS A 378 -17.02 27.32 11.69
C CYS A 378 -16.41 28.70 11.44
N GLU A 379 -16.66 29.65 12.34
CA GLU A 379 -16.11 31.01 12.26
C GLU A 379 -14.78 31.08 13.02
N PHE A 380 -13.73 31.58 12.38
CA PHE A 380 -12.41 31.69 13.00
C PHE A 380 -12.19 33.12 13.51
N MET A 381 -11.88 33.26 14.80
CA MET A 381 -11.64 34.55 15.45
C MET A 381 -10.22 34.58 16.04
N PRO A 382 -9.22 35.07 15.28
CA PRO A 382 -7.84 35.18 15.73
C PRO A 382 -7.66 36.33 16.74
N PHE A 383 -6.50 36.38 17.36
CA PHE A 383 -6.03 37.47 18.22
C PHE A 383 -6.90 37.75 19.46
N LEU A 384 -7.46 36.71 20.08
CA LEU A 384 -8.34 36.86 21.25
C LEU A 384 -7.91 35.98 22.43
N SER A 385 -7.75 36.59 23.60
CA SER A 385 -7.46 35.93 24.87
C SER A 385 -8.62 36.07 25.86
N PRO A 386 -9.13 34.97 26.46
CA PRO A 386 -10.31 35.01 27.32
C PRO A 386 -10.03 35.72 28.65
N LYS A 387 -10.98 36.55 29.10
CA LYS A 387 -10.84 37.36 30.33
C LYS A 387 -11.91 37.13 31.38
N ASN A 388 -13.18 37.12 30.98
CA ASN A 388 -14.29 37.01 31.92
C ASN A 388 -15.50 36.34 31.26
N ILE A 389 -16.38 35.76 32.06
CA ILE A 389 -17.56 35.00 31.59
C ILE A 389 -18.79 35.50 32.34
N GLU A 390 -19.86 35.79 31.59
CA GLU A 390 -21.15 36.20 32.15
C GLU A 390 -22.06 34.98 32.24
N VAL A 391 -22.49 34.66 33.46
CA VAL A 391 -23.46 33.59 33.76
C VAL A 391 -24.74 34.23 34.27
N LYS A 392 -25.89 33.87 33.70
CA LYS A 392 -27.23 34.28 34.13
C LYS A 392 -28.10 33.05 34.28
N ASP A 393 -28.87 32.99 35.38
CA ASP A 393 -29.77 31.87 35.69
C ASP A 393 -29.07 30.50 35.61
N GLY A 394 -27.81 30.46 36.07
CA GLY A 394 -26.98 29.26 36.04
C GLY A 394 -26.53 28.82 34.65
N LYS A 395 -26.63 29.67 33.62
CA LYS A 395 -26.20 29.38 32.23
C LYS A 395 -25.26 30.46 31.70
N ILE A 396 -24.26 30.05 30.93
CA ILE A 396 -23.38 30.97 30.21
C ILE A 396 -24.20 31.72 29.16
N VAL A 397 -24.06 33.05 29.14
CA VAL A 397 -24.70 33.92 28.14
C VAL A 397 -23.68 34.72 27.32
N CYS A 398 -22.45 34.85 27.80
CA CYS A 398 -21.40 35.63 27.16
C CYS A 398 -20.00 35.29 27.66
N ILE A 399 -19.00 35.47 26.80
CA ILE A 399 -17.57 35.52 27.16
C ILE A 399 -16.97 36.87 26.69
N TYR A 400 -16.03 37.39 27.46
CA TYR A 400 -15.24 38.58 27.18
C TYR A 400 -13.81 38.19 26.84
N PHE A 401 -13.25 38.84 25.83
CA PHE A 401 -11.86 38.68 25.40
C PHE A 401 -11.14 40.02 25.42
N CYS A 402 -9.82 39.97 25.61
CA CYS A 402 -8.91 41.04 25.19
C CYS A 402 -8.32 40.71 23.84
N ARG A 403 -8.06 41.74 23.02
CA ARG A 403 -7.25 41.59 21.82
C ARG A 403 -5.82 41.23 22.20
N THR A 404 -5.18 40.42 21.39
CA THR A 404 -3.74 40.12 21.49
C THR A 404 -3.01 40.61 20.26
N GLU A 405 -1.75 40.98 20.39
CA GLU A 405 -0.89 41.35 19.26
C GLU A 405 0.54 40.87 19.46
N GLN A 406 1.30 40.84 18.37
CA GLN A 406 2.70 40.49 18.38
C GLN A 406 3.53 41.74 18.14
N ASN A 407 4.48 42.03 19.03
CA ASN A 407 5.40 43.14 18.86
C ASN A 407 6.52 42.80 17.84
N GLU A 408 7.35 43.78 17.50
CA GLU A 408 8.47 43.61 16.54
C GLU A 408 9.49 42.55 16.98
N ASN A 409 9.57 42.25 18.28
CA ASN A 409 10.45 41.23 18.85
C ASN A 409 9.84 39.82 18.83
N GLY A 410 8.61 39.68 18.32
CA GLY A 410 7.90 38.41 18.28
C GLY A 410 7.19 38.01 19.57
N GLU A 411 7.19 38.87 20.60
CA GLU A 411 6.51 38.64 21.86
C GLU A 411 5.03 39.00 21.76
N TRP A 412 4.20 38.27 22.49
CA TRP A 412 2.74 38.44 22.48
C TRP A 412 2.27 39.23 23.69
N SER A 413 1.53 40.30 23.46
CA SER A 413 0.88 41.12 24.49
C SER A 413 -0.64 41.02 24.40
N GLU A 414 -1.30 41.30 25.51
CA GLU A 414 -2.75 41.49 25.57
C GLU A 414 -3.03 42.99 25.72
N ASP A 415 -4.02 43.50 24.98
CA ASP A 415 -4.51 44.87 25.10
C ASP A 415 -5.80 44.88 25.95
N PRO A 416 -5.74 45.33 27.21
CA PRO A 416 -6.90 45.37 28.11
C PRO A 416 -8.00 46.35 27.68
N ASP A 417 -7.66 47.39 26.91
CA ASP A 417 -8.59 48.44 26.48
C ASP A 417 -9.42 48.00 25.27
N GLN A 418 -8.91 47.04 24.48
CA GLN A 418 -9.59 46.45 23.34
C GLN A 418 -10.36 45.18 23.74
N LEU A 419 -11.55 45.36 24.31
CA LEU A 419 -12.43 44.26 24.73
C LEU A 419 -13.39 43.81 23.62
N VAL A 420 -13.55 42.49 23.47
CA VAL A 420 -14.56 41.87 22.61
C VAL A 420 -15.56 41.10 23.47
N LYS A 421 -16.83 41.48 23.36
CA LYS A 421 -17.95 40.77 24.00
C LYS A 421 -18.60 39.81 22.99
N LEU A 422 -18.51 38.50 23.23
CA LEU A 422 -19.10 37.48 22.34
C LEU A 422 -20.23 36.72 23.04
N LYS A 423 -21.44 36.83 22.50
CA LYS A 423 -22.62 36.08 22.97
C LYS A 423 -22.52 34.61 22.57
N VAL A 424 -22.41 33.74 23.57
CA VAL A 424 -22.36 32.27 23.44
C VAL A 424 -23.12 31.61 24.57
N ASN A 425 -23.58 30.38 24.31
CA ASN A 425 -24.31 29.54 25.26
C ASN A 425 -23.41 28.46 25.85
N TYR A 426 -22.39 28.04 25.10
CA TYR A 426 -21.45 27.00 25.50
C TYR A 426 -20.02 27.45 25.23
N ILE A 427 -19.11 27.00 26.09
CA ILE A 427 -17.67 27.22 25.97
C ILE A 427 -16.96 25.88 26.07
N ILE A 428 -16.07 25.60 25.12
CA ILE A 428 -15.23 24.40 25.12
C ILE A 428 -13.76 24.85 25.11
N SER A 429 -13.01 24.55 26.18
CA SER A 429 -11.58 24.85 26.22
C SER A 429 -10.75 23.67 25.69
N ALA A 430 -9.95 23.92 24.64
CA ALA A 430 -9.11 22.96 23.95
C ALA A 430 -7.63 23.41 23.95
N PHE A 431 -7.08 23.73 25.12
CA PHE A 431 -5.70 24.21 25.29
C PHE A 431 -4.64 23.10 25.30
N GLY A 432 -5.06 21.85 25.12
CA GLY A 432 -4.22 20.66 25.24
C GLY A 432 -4.32 20.00 26.61
N SER A 433 -3.46 19.01 26.83
CA SER A 433 -3.50 18.12 28.00
C SER A 433 -2.21 18.19 28.81
N THR A 434 -2.24 17.72 30.05
CA THR A 434 -1.12 17.71 31.00
C THR A 434 -1.25 16.52 31.97
N LEU A 435 -0.28 16.38 32.87
CA LEU A 435 -0.41 15.58 34.08
C LEU A 435 -0.36 16.50 35.31
N SER A 436 -1.37 16.40 36.17
CA SER A 436 -1.50 17.19 37.39
C SER A 436 -2.00 16.40 38.60
N ASP A 437 -2.54 15.19 38.39
CA ASP A 437 -3.01 14.30 39.45
C ASP A 437 -1.88 13.89 40.41
N PRO A 438 -1.93 14.31 41.70
CA PRO A 438 -0.89 13.98 42.68
C PRO A 438 -0.74 12.48 42.95
N GLU A 439 -1.82 11.70 42.86
CA GLU A 439 -1.76 10.25 43.10
C GLU A 439 -0.97 9.55 42.00
N ILE A 440 -1.15 9.99 40.74
CA ILE A 440 -0.37 9.48 39.61
C ILE A 440 1.10 9.88 39.76
N LEU A 441 1.38 11.13 40.15
CA LEU A 441 2.75 11.60 40.36
C LEU A 441 3.48 10.79 41.43
N GLN A 442 2.80 10.46 42.53
CA GLN A 442 3.37 9.62 43.58
C GLN A 442 3.60 8.17 43.09
N ALA A 443 2.68 7.62 42.30
CA ALA A 443 2.81 6.26 41.77
C ALA A 443 3.93 6.08 40.73
N LEU A 444 4.44 7.18 40.17
CA LEU A 444 5.59 7.18 39.25
C LEU A 444 6.94 7.10 39.99
N GLU A 445 7.02 7.27 41.30
CA GLU A 445 8.29 7.09 42.01
C GLU A 445 8.86 5.68 41.77
N PRO A 446 10.18 5.51 41.56
CA PRO A 446 11.26 6.51 41.74
C PRO A 446 11.73 7.18 40.43
N LEU A 447 10.85 7.38 39.45
CA LEU A 447 11.22 8.02 38.19
C LEU A 447 11.63 9.50 38.36
N ASP A 448 12.66 9.93 37.64
CA ASP A 448 13.05 11.32 37.55
C ASP A 448 12.09 12.06 36.61
N LEU A 449 11.40 13.07 37.14
CA LEU A 449 10.51 13.92 36.33
C LEU A 449 11.20 15.24 35.94
N ASN A 450 10.81 15.80 34.80
CA ASN A 450 11.22 17.14 34.38
C ASN A 450 10.28 18.23 34.95
N THR A 451 10.54 19.49 34.60
CA THR A 451 9.74 20.65 35.09
C THR A 451 8.28 20.65 34.64
N ARG A 452 7.92 19.83 33.65
CA ARG A 452 6.55 19.62 33.17
C ARG A 452 5.89 18.39 33.81
N ASN A 453 6.50 17.81 34.85
CA ASN A 453 6.08 16.58 35.50
C ASN A 453 6.02 15.34 34.55
N LEU A 454 6.83 15.34 33.50
CA LEU A 454 6.95 14.19 32.59
C LEU A 454 8.24 13.42 32.87
N PRO A 455 8.27 12.09 32.69
CA PRO A 455 9.49 11.28 32.88
C PRO A 455 10.64 11.79 32.00
N LYS A 456 11.84 11.87 32.60
CA LYS A 456 13.07 12.03 31.81
C LYS A 456 13.39 10.69 31.16
N ILE A 457 13.51 10.71 29.84
CA ILE A 457 13.80 9.50 29.05
C ILE A 457 14.96 9.71 28.08
N ASN A 458 15.62 8.62 27.72
CA ASN A 458 16.53 8.58 26.59
C ASN A 458 15.72 8.47 25.29
N SER A 459 15.78 9.49 24.43
CA SER A 459 15.00 9.54 23.19
C SER A 459 15.39 8.49 22.13
N GLN A 460 16.54 7.83 22.28
CA GLN A 460 16.96 6.76 21.37
C GLN A 460 16.49 5.38 21.83
N THR A 461 16.31 5.19 23.14
CA THR A 461 15.97 3.88 23.73
C THR A 461 14.59 3.81 24.37
N MET A 462 13.98 4.97 24.63
CA MET A 462 12.76 5.17 25.39
C MET A 462 12.85 4.74 26.87
N GLU A 463 14.05 4.48 27.36
CA GLU A 463 14.31 4.10 28.76
C GLU A 463 14.24 5.33 29.67
N THR A 464 13.69 5.13 30.87
CA THR A 464 13.60 6.17 31.91
C THR A 464 14.86 6.23 32.78
N SER A 465 14.83 6.97 33.89
CA SER A 465 15.90 6.94 34.89
C SER A 465 15.99 5.61 35.67
N VAL A 466 14.98 4.75 35.56
CA VAL A 466 14.92 3.45 36.23
C VAL A 466 15.10 2.34 35.20
N GLN A 467 16.13 1.53 35.39
CA GLN A 467 16.46 0.43 34.48
C GLN A 467 15.29 -0.57 34.38
N GLY A 468 14.96 -0.98 33.17
CA GLY A 468 13.82 -1.87 32.91
C GLY A 468 12.46 -1.17 32.86
N VAL A 469 12.41 0.16 33.07
CA VAL A 469 11.20 0.98 32.94
C VAL A 469 11.33 1.92 31.76
N TYR A 470 10.35 1.88 30.86
CA TYR A 470 10.31 2.60 29.58
C TYR A 470 9.05 3.44 29.49
N CYS A 471 9.06 4.48 28.65
CA CYS A 471 7.93 5.39 28.47
C CYS A 471 7.85 5.88 27.01
N GLY A 472 6.63 6.04 26.48
CA GLY A 472 6.41 6.48 25.10
C GLY A 472 5.04 7.12 24.86
N GLY A 473 4.85 7.69 23.67
CA GLY A 473 3.65 8.45 23.28
C GLY A 473 3.62 9.84 23.89
N ASP A 474 2.44 10.46 24.01
CA ASP A 474 2.30 11.82 24.55
C ASP A 474 3.02 12.00 25.91
N PHE A 475 3.13 10.93 26.70
CA PHE A 475 3.76 10.97 28.02
C PHE A 475 5.29 11.12 27.97
N ALA A 476 5.93 10.78 26.84
CA ALA A 476 7.34 11.08 26.58
C ALA A 476 7.61 12.59 26.42
N GLY A 477 6.59 13.38 26.06
CA GLY A 477 6.66 14.84 26.03
C GLY A 477 7.28 15.48 24.78
N PHE A 478 7.46 14.69 23.71
CA PHE A 478 7.86 15.16 22.37
C PHE A 478 7.00 14.59 21.22
N SER A 479 6.34 13.45 21.41
CA SER A 479 5.43 12.87 20.41
C SER A 479 4.08 13.60 20.45
N GLU A 480 3.56 13.99 19.28
CA GLU A 480 2.31 14.75 19.17
C GLU A 480 1.26 14.03 18.31
N THR A 481 1.65 12.98 17.59
CA THR A 481 0.77 12.21 16.70
C THR A 481 0.61 10.75 17.10
N THR A 482 -0.45 10.11 16.59
CA THR A 482 -0.69 8.67 16.78
C THR A 482 0.50 7.83 16.24
N VAL A 483 1.05 8.20 15.08
CA VAL A 483 2.13 7.42 14.44
C VAL A 483 3.47 7.56 15.17
N GLU A 484 3.77 8.72 15.75
CA GLU A 484 4.94 8.89 16.62
C GLU A 484 4.79 8.08 17.91
N SER A 485 3.61 8.10 18.52
CA SER A 485 3.32 7.28 19.70
C SER A 485 3.50 5.78 19.42
N VAL A 486 3.06 5.32 18.25
CA VAL A 486 3.31 3.95 17.79
C VAL A 486 4.81 3.68 17.65
N ASN A 487 5.57 4.63 17.09
CA ASN A 487 7.02 4.49 16.91
C ASN A 487 7.79 4.47 18.24
N ASP A 488 7.35 5.22 19.25
CA ASP A 488 7.94 5.14 20.59
C ASP A 488 7.77 3.75 21.19
N GLY A 489 6.57 3.17 21.06
CA GLY A 489 6.33 1.79 21.49
C GLY A 489 7.16 0.76 20.72
N LYS A 490 7.32 0.94 19.40
CA LYS A 490 8.18 0.11 18.54
C LYS A 490 9.64 0.18 18.99
N THR A 491 10.13 1.38 19.27
CA THR A 491 11.50 1.63 19.73
C THR A 491 11.72 1.01 21.10
N ALA A 492 10.82 1.27 22.06
CA ALA A 492 10.88 0.72 23.40
C ALA A 492 10.91 -0.81 23.40
N ALA A 493 10.09 -1.47 22.57
CA ALA A 493 10.03 -2.92 22.49
C ALA A 493 11.39 -3.57 22.17
N TRP A 494 12.19 -2.96 21.30
CA TRP A 494 13.54 -3.47 20.99
C TRP A 494 14.49 -3.37 22.18
N TYR A 495 14.49 -2.22 22.88
CA TYR A 495 15.39 -2.03 24.02
C TYR A 495 14.93 -2.76 25.27
N MET A 496 13.62 -2.89 25.49
CA MET A 496 13.05 -3.82 26.46
C MET A 496 13.49 -5.25 26.18
N HIS A 497 13.45 -5.68 24.91
CA HIS A 497 13.93 -6.99 24.53
C HIS A 497 15.42 -7.17 24.84
N LYS A 498 16.25 -6.19 24.48
CA LYS A 498 17.68 -6.21 24.79
C LYS A 498 17.93 -6.37 26.30
N TYR A 499 17.26 -5.54 27.10
CA TYR A 499 17.36 -5.59 28.56
C TYR A 499 16.93 -6.95 29.13
N LEU A 500 15.80 -7.50 28.67
CA LEU A 500 15.29 -8.79 29.13
C LEU A 500 16.23 -9.96 28.75
N MET A 501 16.82 -9.93 27.54
CA MET A 501 17.81 -10.93 27.13
C MET A 501 19.08 -10.88 27.99
N GLU A 502 19.61 -9.68 28.25
CA GLU A 502 20.76 -9.48 29.14
C GLU A 502 20.45 -9.98 30.56
N LYS A 503 19.26 -9.67 31.09
CA LYS A 503 18.78 -10.14 32.40
C LYS A 503 18.71 -11.68 32.48
N MET A 504 18.39 -12.35 31.37
CA MET A 504 18.39 -13.81 31.25
C MET A 504 19.77 -14.41 30.97
N GLY A 505 20.84 -13.60 30.94
CA GLY A 505 22.21 -14.03 30.68
C GLY A 505 22.52 -14.28 29.20
N ASN A 506 21.66 -13.83 28.28
CA ASN A 506 21.89 -13.93 26.84
C ASN A 506 22.33 -12.58 26.27
N ASN A 507 23.65 -12.39 26.15
CA ASN A 507 24.24 -11.17 25.61
C ASN A 507 24.39 -11.18 24.07
N ASN A 508 23.85 -12.19 23.37
CA ASN A 508 23.96 -12.33 21.91
C ASN A 508 22.85 -11.60 21.16
N VAL A 509 22.34 -10.49 21.69
CA VAL A 509 21.37 -9.64 20.98
C VAL A 509 22.11 -8.89 19.86
N PRO A 510 21.66 -8.96 18.60
CA PRO A 510 22.32 -8.26 17.49
C PRO A 510 22.44 -6.75 17.74
N ILE A 511 23.56 -6.16 17.32
CA ILE A 511 23.77 -4.70 17.42
C ILE A 511 22.73 -3.95 16.56
N THR A 512 22.43 -4.48 15.38
CA THR A 512 21.39 -3.95 14.49
C THR A 512 20.02 -4.48 14.93
N PRO A 513 19.02 -3.61 15.17
CA PRO A 513 17.67 -4.04 15.53
C PRO A 513 17.03 -4.99 14.53
N GLN A 514 16.42 -6.07 15.04
CA GLN A 514 15.75 -7.12 14.25
C GLN A 514 14.34 -7.39 14.80
N LEU A 515 13.45 -6.39 14.71
CA LEU A 515 12.05 -6.57 15.08
C LEU A 515 11.32 -7.45 14.04
N PRO A 516 10.55 -8.47 14.46
CA PRO A 516 9.83 -9.31 13.51
C PRO A 516 8.67 -8.58 12.81
N LYS A 517 8.47 -8.92 11.54
CA LYS A 517 7.37 -8.43 10.70
C LYS A 517 6.00 -8.96 11.13
N PHE A 518 4.93 -8.49 10.48
CA PHE A 518 3.56 -8.98 10.65
C PHE A 518 3.37 -10.30 9.90
N TYR A 519 2.73 -11.28 10.54
CA TYR A 519 2.46 -12.60 9.95
C TYR A 519 0.99 -13.00 10.10
N THR A 520 0.49 -13.77 9.13
CA THR A 520 -0.83 -14.42 9.15
C THR A 520 -0.73 -15.84 8.59
N CYS A 521 -1.80 -16.62 8.70
CA CYS A 521 -1.87 -17.95 8.09
C CYS A 521 -1.72 -17.96 6.55
N ILE A 522 -1.89 -16.82 5.88
CA ILE A 522 -1.65 -16.71 4.43
C ILE A 522 -0.16 -16.92 4.13
N ASP A 523 0.74 -16.52 5.03
CA ASP A 523 2.18 -16.60 4.79
C ASP A 523 2.70 -18.04 4.76
N ASP A 524 2.00 -18.99 5.39
CA ASP A 524 2.34 -20.41 5.45
C ASP A 524 1.84 -21.20 4.21
N VAL A 525 1.12 -20.54 3.29
CA VAL A 525 0.59 -21.20 2.10
C VAL A 525 1.74 -21.57 1.16
N ASP A 526 1.85 -22.87 0.87
CA ASP A 526 2.80 -23.40 -0.10
C ASP A 526 2.39 -23.00 -1.53
N ILE A 527 3.31 -22.31 -2.21
CA ILE A 527 3.18 -21.89 -3.60
C ILE A 527 4.20 -22.57 -4.51
N SER A 528 4.90 -23.60 -4.03
CA SER A 528 5.85 -24.34 -4.83
C SER A 528 5.17 -25.15 -5.94
N VAL A 529 5.93 -25.49 -6.98
CA VAL A 529 5.45 -26.27 -8.12
C VAL A 529 6.55 -27.14 -8.71
N ASP A 530 6.24 -28.40 -9.02
CA ASP A 530 7.14 -29.29 -9.75
C ASP A 530 6.84 -29.26 -11.25
N ILE A 531 7.85 -29.02 -12.07
CA ILE A 531 7.74 -28.95 -13.53
C ILE A 531 8.85 -29.76 -14.15
N CYS A 532 8.51 -30.77 -14.96
CA CYS A 532 9.48 -31.64 -15.64
C CYS A 532 10.54 -32.25 -14.68
N ASN A 533 10.10 -32.68 -13.49
CA ASN A 533 10.94 -33.21 -12.39
C ASN A 533 11.92 -32.20 -11.77
N ILE A 534 11.68 -30.90 -11.96
CA ILE A 534 12.41 -29.82 -11.28
C ILE A 534 11.46 -29.17 -10.28
N HIS A 535 11.93 -29.01 -9.05
CA HIS A 535 11.19 -28.30 -8.01
C HIS A 535 11.42 -26.79 -8.10
N PHE A 536 10.33 -26.02 -8.12
CA PHE A 536 10.36 -24.56 -8.06
C PHE A 536 9.75 -24.12 -6.73
N GLU A 537 10.50 -23.37 -5.93
CA GLU A 537 9.99 -22.84 -4.64
C GLU A 537 8.78 -21.91 -4.81
N ASN A 538 8.67 -21.27 -5.98
CA ASN A 538 7.50 -20.51 -6.42
C ASN A 538 7.46 -20.41 -7.96
N PRO A 539 6.30 -20.16 -8.59
CA PRO A 539 6.12 -20.23 -10.04
C PRO A 539 6.57 -18.96 -10.78
N PHE A 540 7.26 -18.03 -10.12
CA PHE A 540 7.63 -16.74 -10.69
C PHE A 540 9.11 -16.70 -11.06
N GLY A 541 9.40 -16.33 -12.30
CA GLY A 541 10.77 -16.23 -12.78
C GLY A 541 11.05 -15.06 -13.69
N LEU A 542 12.34 -14.70 -13.79
CA LEU A 542 12.79 -13.69 -14.74
C LEU A 542 12.90 -14.27 -16.14
N ALA A 543 12.29 -13.60 -17.12
CA ALA A 543 12.43 -13.95 -18.52
C ALA A 543 13.87 -13.69 -19.03
N SER A 544 14.27 -14.38 -20.10
CA SER A 544 15.48 -14.05 -20.87
C SER A 544 15.31 -12.68 -21.54
N ALA A 545 15.88 -11.63 -20.92
CA ALA A 545 15.50 -10.24 -21.15
C ALA A 545 16.51 -9.25 -20.52
N PRO A 546 16.33 -7.91 -20.64
CA PRO A 546 17.20 -6.94 -19.98
C PRO A 546 17.38 -7.15 -18.46
N PRO A 547 16.37 -7.57 -17.67
CA PRO A 547 16.55 -7.96 -16.26
C PRO A 547 17.59 -9.06 -15.99
N THR A 548 17.94 -9.86 -17.00
CA THR A 548 18.92 -10.93 -16.91
C THR A 548 20.14 -10.68 -17.81
N THR A 549 20.42 -9.41 -18.10
CA THR A 549 21.60 -8.98 -18.90
C THR A 549 22.92 -9.49 -18.33
N SER A 550 23.04 -9.61 -17.00
CA SER A 550 24.22 -10.18 -16.33
C SER A 550 23.82 -11.15 -15.23
N SER A 551 24.71 -12.10 -14.94
CA SER A 551 24.53 -13.07 -13.86
C SER A 551 24.45 -12.44 -12.47
N SER A 552 25.11 -11.29 -12.26
CA SER A 552 24.98 -10.52 -11.02
C SER A 552 23.57 -9.95 -10.79
N MET A 553 22.78 -9.72 -11.85
CA MET A 553 21.38 -9.34 -11.72
C MET A 553 20.53 -10.54 -11.30
N ILE A 554 20.80 -11.72 -11.88
CA ILE A 554 20.14 -12.98 -11.51
C ILE A 554 20.40 -13.33 -10.04
N ARG A 555 21.65 -13.19 -9.58
CA ARG A 555 22.02 -13.35 -8.15
C ARG A 555 21.14 -12.50 -7.24
N ARG A 556 21.01 -11.20 -7.53
CA ARG A 556 20.18 -10.28 -6.73
C ARG A 556 18.70 -10.64 -6.81
N ALA A 557 18.22 -11.17 -7.93
CA ALA A 557 16.86 -11.67 -8.06
C ALA A 557 16.62 -12.90 -7.17
N PHE A 558 17.54 -13.86 -7.15
CA PHE A 558 17.45 -15.01 -6.24
C PHE A 558 17.48 -14.60 -4.77
N GLN A 559 18.36 -13.67 -4.39
CA GLN A 559 18.38 -13.08 -3.04
C GLN A 559 17.07 -12.36 -2.68
N ALA A 560 16.37 -11.81 -3.66
CA ALA A 560 15.06 -11.18 -3.47
C ALA A 560 13.89 -12.18 -3.43
N GLY A 561 14.12 -13.47 -3.67
CA GLY A 561 13.10 -14.52 -3.55
C GLY A 561 12.48 -15.01 -4.86
N TRP A 562 12.99 -14.60 -6.03
CA TRP A 562 12.55 -15.19 -7.31
C TRP A 562 12.77 -16.70 -7.32
N GLY A 563 11.78 -17.49 -7.76
CA GLY A 563 11.85 -18.95 -7.77
C GLY A 563 12.74 -19.50 -8.88
N PHE A 564 12.78 -18.80 -10.03
CA PHE A 564 13.68 -19.16 -11.13
C PHE A 564 14.12 -17.96 -11.96
N ALA A 565 15.12 -18.16 -12.81
CA ALA A 565 15.54 -17.16 -13.79
C ALA A 565 16.00 -17.82 -15.09
N VAL A 566 15.84 -17.09 -16.19
CA VAL A 566 16.35 -17.49 -17.50
C VAL A 566 17.49 -16.57 -17.89
N THR A 567 18.66 -17.12 -18.23
CA THR A 567 19.80 -16.31 -18.71
C THR A 567 19.39 -15.49 -19.94
N LYS A 568 19.98 -14.32 -20.15
CA LYS A 568 19.88 -13.66 -21.46
C LYS A 568 20.37 -14.66 -22.51
N THR A 569 19.63 -14.80 -23.61
CA THR A 569 19.97 -15.74 -24.67
C THR A 569 21.40 -15.52 -25.12
N PHE A 570 22.21 -16.57 -25.18
CA PHE A 570 23.59 -16.50 -25.68
C PHE A 570 23.83 -17.54 -26.78
N GLY A 571 24.78 -17.24 -27.66
CA GLY A 571 25.20 -18.10 -28.76
C GLY A 571 26.66 -18.51 -28.62
N LEU A 572 27.14 -19.27 -29.59
CA LEU A 572 28.57 -19.58 -29.71
C LEU A 572 29.37 -18.31 -30.01
N ASP A 573 30.68 -18.31 -29.75
CA ASP A 573 31.55 -17.15 -30.01
C ASP A 573 31.55 -16.70 -31.49
N LYS A 574 31.29 -17.61 -32.43
CA LYS A 574 31.16 -17.30 -33.86
C LYS A 574 29.88 -16.52 -34.21
N ASP A 575 28.88 -16.56 -33.33
CA ASP A 575 27.57 -15.91 -33.50
C ASP A 575 27.46 -14.65 -32.62
N LEU A 576 28.60 -14.08 -32.20
CA LEU A 576 28.63 -12.90 -31.34
C LEU A 576 27.96 -11.69 -32.03
N VAL A 577 27.12 -10.99 -31.29
CA VAL A 577 26.36 -9.83 -31.78
C VAL A 577 26.83 -8.53 -31.11
N THR A 578 26.51 -7.40 -31.75
CA THR A 578 26.69 -6.06 -31.20
C THR A 578 25.36 -5.32 -31.23
N ASN A 579 24.91 -4.83 -30.07
CA ASN A 579 23.66 -4.06 -29.98
C ASN A 579 23.81 -2.65 -30.54
N VAL A 580 22.71 -2.12 -31.08
CA VAL A 580 22.60 -0.71 -31.46
C VAL A 580 22.05 0.16 -30.32
N SER A 581 22.08 1.49 -30.49
CA SER A 581 21.43 2.42 -29.56
C SER A 581 20.89 3.66 -30.29
N PRO A 582 19.73 4.22 -29.85
CA PRO A 582 18.80 3.71 -28.84
C PRO A 582 18.09 2.42 -29.30
N ARG A 583 17.68 1.56 -28.35
CA ARG A 583 17.12 0.23 -28.68
C ARG A 583 15.95 -0.27 -27.84
N ILE A 584 15.63 0.39 -26.72
CA ILE A 584 14.45 0.08 -25.90
C ILE A 584 13.72 1.39 -25.67
N ILE A 585 12.43 1.43 -26.01
CA ILE A 585 11.60 2.63 -25.89
C ILE A 585 10.28 2.30 -25.19
N ARG A 586 9.66 3.32 -24.60
CA ARG A 586 8.30 3.22 -24.07
C ARG A 586 7.31 2.90 -25.19
N GLY A 587 6.20 2.28 -24.82
CA GLY A 587 5.07 2.08 -25.70
C GLY A 587 4.21 3.33 -25.86
N THR A 588 3.62 3.51 -27.03
CA THR A 588 2.58 4.53 -27.32
C THR A 588 1.17 3.94 -27.20
N THR A 589 1.05 2.65 -26.83
CA THR A 589 -0.22 1.91 -26.72
C THR A 589 -1.19 2.49 -25.68
N SER A 590 -0.70 3.29 -24.74
CA SER A 590 -1.49 4.01 -23.73
C SER A 590 -1.38 5.53 -23.88
N ARG A 591 -1.12 6.03 -25.10
CA ARG A 591 -0.96 7.45 -25.43
C ARG A 591 0.17 8.11 -24.61
N HIS A 592 -0.01 9.36 -24.20
CA HIS A 592 1.00 10.22 -23.56
C HIS A 592 1.07 10.02 -22.02
N VAL A 593 0.97 8.78 -21.53
CA VAL A 593 1.11 8.47 -20.09
C VAL A 593 2.54 8.07 -19.80
N TYR A 594 3.33 8.93 -19.14
CA TYR A 594 4.75 8.71 -18.82
C TYR A 594 4.96 8.18 -17.40
N GLY A 595 6.18 7.72 -17.09
CA GLY A 595 6.53 7.22 -15.77
C GLY A 595 6.02 5.79 -15.50
N PRO A 596 5.47 5.49 -14.32
CA PRO A 596 5.03 4.15 -13.93
C PRO A 596 3.92 3.61 -14.86
N GLU A 597 3.64 2.30 -14.77
CA GLU A 597 2.52 1.65 -15.48
C GLU A 597 2.54 1.79 -17.02
N GLN A 598 3.73 1.76 -17.64
CA GLN A 598 3.83 1.73 -19.11
C GLN A 598 3.12 0.50 -19.69
N GLY A 599 2.15 0.73 -20.58
CA GLY A 599 1.34 -0.35 -21.16
C GLY A 599 2.12 -1.32 -22.05
N SER A 600 3.23 -0.86 -22.63
CA SER A 600 4.15 -1.69 -23.40
C SER A 600 5.54 -1.07 -23.48
N PHE A 601 6.49 -1.85 -23.96
CA PHE A 601 7.78 -1.39 -24.46
C PHE A 601 7.99 -1.98 -25.85
N LEU A 602 8.82 -1.32 -26.66
CA LEU A 602 9.35 -1.89 -27.89
C LEU A 602 10.88 -1.94 -27.82
N ASN A 603 11.45 -3.07 -28.21
CA ASN A 603 12.89 -3.25 -28.29
C ASN A 603 13.36 -3.74 -29.66
N ILE A 604 14.55 -3.31 -30.06
CA ILE A 604 15.35 -3.84 -31.18
C ILE A 604 16.68 -4.40 -30.64
N GLU A 605 16.64 -5.01 -29.46
CA GLU A 605 17.81 -5.55 -28.75
C GLU A 605 18.06 -7.01 -29.11
N LEU A 606 19.28 -7.37 -29.51
CA LEU A 606 19.66 -8.71 -29.92
C LEU A 606 19.83 -9.69 -28.73
N ILE A 607 20.45 -10.85 -28.99
CA ILE A 607 20.94 -11.76 -27.94
C ILE A 607 22.06 -11.10 -27.11
N SER A 608 22.57 -11.82 -26.11
CA SER A 608 23.65 -11.38 -25.24
C SER A 608 24.90 -10.99 -26.04
N GLU A 609 25.48 -9.82 -25.75
CA GLU A 609 26.83 -9.42 -26.19
C GLU A 609 27.94 -10.10 -25.38
N LYS A 610 27.59 -10.80 -24.29
CA LYS A 610 28.52 -11.62 -23.51
C LYS A 610 28.65 -13.01 -24.12
N ARG A 611 29.89 -13.49 -24.18
CA ARG A 611 30.31 -14.78 -24.74
C ARG A 611 29.73 -15.98 -23.99
N GLU A 612 29.74 -17.15 -24.65
CA GLU A 612 29.30 -18.42 -24.06
C GLU A 612 30.09 -18.79 -22.79
N GLU A 613 31.39 -18.50 -22.74
CA GLU A 613 32.25 -18.80 -21.59
C GLU A 613 31.77 -18.06 -20.33
N TYR A 614 31.42 -16.77 -20.47
CA TYR A 614 30.89 -15.96 -19.38
C TYR A 614 29.63 -16.60 -18.79
N TRP A 615 28.71 -17.05 -19.65
CA TRP A 615 27.45 -17.63 -19.21
C TRP A 615 27.64 -19.01 -18.59
N CYS A 616 28.46 -19.87 -19.18
CA CYS A 616 28.76 -21.17 -18.61
C CYS A 616 29.40 -21.04 -17.22
N LYS A 617 30.38 -20.15 -17.06
CA LYS A 617 30.98 -19.86 -15.75
C LYS A 617 29.95 -19.31 -14.76
N SER A 618 29.13 -18.37 -15.21
CA SER A 618 28.09 -17.75 -14.38
C SER A 618 27.02 -18.74 -13.93
N ILE A 619 26.62 -19.68 -14.78
CA ILE A 619 25.65 -20.74 -14.45
C ILE A 619 26.22 -21.61 -13.33
N ALA A 620 27.47 -22.04 -13.47
CA ALA A 620 28.14 -22.85 -12.44
C ALA A 620 28.24 -22.10 -11.10
N GLU A 621 28.59 -20.81 -11.12
CA GLU A 621 28.64 -19.98 -9.90
C GLU A 621 27.27 -19.79 -9.25
N LEU A 622 26.24 -19.48 -10.04
CA LEU A 622 24.88 -19.28 -9.53
C LEU A 622 24.30 -20.56 -8.94
N LYS A 623 24.51 -21.72 -9.57
CA LYS A 623 24.02 -23.00 -9.08
C LYS A 623 24.79 -23.52 -7.88
N LYS A 624 26.08 -23.17 -7.76
CA LYS A 624 26.84 -23.43 -6.54
C LYS A 624 26.29 -22.64 -5.36
N ASP A 625 25.96 -21.37 -5.57
CA ASP A 625 25.55 -20.46 -4.49
C ASP A 625 24.05 -20.55 -4.16
N PHE A 626 23.23 -20.99 -5.12
CA PHE A 626 21.78 -21.12 -5.01
C PHE A 626 21.33 -22.47 -5.60
N PRO A 627 21.69 -23.61 -4.98
CA PRO A 627 21.36 -24.93 -5.50
C PRO A 627 19.84 -25.18 -5.63
N GLU A 628 19.05 -24.58 -4.74
CA GLU A 628 17.58 -24.64 -4.69
C GLU A 628 16.88 -23.81 -5.77
N LYS A 629 17.55 -22.79 -6.32
CA LYS A 629 16.96 -21.90 -7.33
C LYS A 629 17.09 -22.50 -8.72
N VAL A 630 16.02 -22.45 -9.50
CA VAL A 630 16.04 -22.98 -10.87
C VAL A 630 16.67 -21.96 -11.83
N LEU A 631 17.70 -22.39 -12.57
CA LEU A 631 18.37 -21.59 -13.58
C LEU A 631 18.24 -22.25 -14.95
N ILE A 632 17.52 -21.58 -15.85
CA ILE A 632 17.29 -22.04 -17.21
C ILE A 632 18.26 -21.32 -18.15
N ALA A 633 19.09 -22.06 -18.89
CA ALA A 633 19.99 -21.47 -19.86
C ALA A 633 19.25 -21.23 -21.18
N SER A 634 19.07 -19.97 -21.56
CA SER A 634 18.54 -19.62 -22.88
C SER A 634 19.67 -19.60 -23.90
N ILE A 635 19.53 -20.40 -24.96
CA ILE A 635 20.56 -20.57 -25.99
C ILE A 635 19.98 -20.40 -27.40
N MET A 636 20.82 -19.99 -28.35
CA MET A 636 20.45 -19.83 -29.75
C MET A 636 21.66 -20.10 -30.66
N CYS A 637 21.44 -20.87 -31.73
CA CYS A 637 22.40 -21.13 -32.79
C CYS A 637 21.75 -20.96 -34.17
N SER A 638 22.56 -20.93 -35.22
CA SER A 638 22.10 -21.15 -36.59
C SER A 638 21.49 -22.54 -36.76
N TYR A 639 20.83 -22.77 -37.90
CA TYR A 639 20.30 -24.09 -38.25
C TYR A 639 21.43 -25.09 -38.57
N SER A 640 22.12 -25.54 -37.53
CA SER A 640 23.30 -26.40 -37.57
C SER A 640 23.24 -27.38 -36.41
N LYS A 641 23.20 -28.68 -36.74
CA LYS A 641 23.12 -29.75 -35.74
C LYS A 641 24.28 -29.70 -34.76
N GLU A 642 25.50 -29.58 -35.28
CA GLU A 642 26.74 -29.53 -34.49
C GLU A 642 26.73 -28.38 -33.48
N ASP A 643 26.23 -27.20 -33.89
CA ASP A 643 26.22 -26.02 -33.03
C ASP A 643 25.23 -26.15 -31.88
N TRP A 644 24.02 -26.64 -32.18
CA TRP A 644 23.01 -26.90 -31.16
C TRP A 644 23.46 -27.99 -30.19
N GLU A 645 24.08 -29.08 -30.67
CA GLU A 645 24.66 -30.12 -29.81
C GLU A 645 25.79 -29.55 -28.94
N ASN A 646 26.70 -28.76 -29.51
CA ASN A 646 27.81 -28.16 -28.79
C ASN A 646 27.34 -27.21 -27.67
N LEU A 647 26.52 -26.21 -28.00
CA LEU A 647 26.10 -25.19 -27.05
C LEU A 647 25.17 -25.76 -25.97
N SER A 648 24.26 -26.68 -26.31
CA SER A 648 23.41 -27.35 -25.33
C SER A 648 24.21 -28.19 -24.35
N THR A 649 25.22 -28.95 -24.83
CA THR A 649 26.14 -29.70 -23.97
C THR A 649 26.90 -28.79 -23.02
N LYS A 650 27.40 -27.65 -23.50
CA LYS A 650 28.14 -26.68 -22.67
C LYS A 650 27.26 -26.13 -21.55
N ALA A 651 26.03 -25.75 -21.87
CA ALA A 651 25.07 -25.24 -20.89
C ALA A 651 24.67 -26.30 -19.85
N GLU A 652 24.42 -27.55 -20.26
CA GLU A 652 24.16 -28.65 -19.33
C GLU A 652 25.37 -28.93 -18.43
N LYS A 653 26.58 -29.01 -18.99
CA LYS A 653 27.82 -29.23 -18.22
C LYS A 653 28.12 -28.11 -17.23
N ALA A 654 27.70 -26.88 -17.53
CA ALA A 654 27.80 -25.75 -16.62
C ALA A 654 26.86 -25.88 -15.40
N GLY A 655 25.89 -26.79 -15.43
CA GLY A 655 24.97 -27.07 -14.34
C GLY A 655 23.59 -26.43 -14.49
N ALA A 656 23.19 -25.99 -15.69
CA ALA A 656 21.85 -25.48 -15.91
C ALA A 656 20.79 -26.55 -15.57
N ASP A 657 19.70 -26.16 -14.91
CA ASP A 657 18.63 -27.10 -14.54
C ASP A 657 17.76 -27.47 -15.75
N ALA A 658 17.66 -26.56 -16.72
CA ALA A 658 16.95 -26.76 -17.98
C ALA A 658 17.50 -25.84 -19.09
N LEU A 659 17.10 -26.12 -20.33
CA LEU A 659 17.40 -25.28 -21.50
C LEU A 659 16.14 -24.59 -22.03
N GLU A 660 16.28 -23.34 -22.47
CA GLU A 660 15.27 -22.63 -23.26
C GLU A 660 15.83 -22.31 -24.65
N LEU A 661 15.35 -23.01 -25.69
CA LEU A 661 15.80 -22.79 -27.06
C LEU A 661 15.06 -21.57 -27.63
N ASN A 662 15.79 -20.48 -27.87
CA ASN A 662 15.20 -19.25 -28.39
C ASN A 662 15.11 -19.30 -29.91
N LEU A 663 14.00 -19.83 -30.43
CA LEU A 663 13.70 -19.87 -31.86
C LEU A 663 12.81 -18.69 -32.30
N SER A 664 12.75 -17.62 -31.52
CA SER A 664 11.63 -16.68 -31.62
C SER A 664 11.99 -15.19 -31.67
N CYS A 665 13.28 -14.87 -31.65
CA CYS A 665 13.74 -13.48 -31.73
C CYS A 665 13.32 -12.84 -33.08
N PRO A 666 12.48 -11.79 -33.09
CA PRO A 666 11.87 -11.27 -34.31
C PRO A 666 12.75 -10.29 -35.09
N HIS A 667 13.85 -9.81 -34.51
CA HIS A 667 14.68 -8.74 -35.06
C HIS A 667 16.15 -9.18 -35.21
N GLY A 668 16.84 -8.60 -36.20
CA GLY A 668 18.29 -8.67 -36.40
C GLY A 668 18.92 -10.04 -36.70
N MET A 669 18.17 -11.14 -36.62
CA MET A 669 18.68 -12.51 -36.77
C MET A 669 18.10 -13.28 -37.96
N GLY A 670 17.03 -12.76 -38.58
CA GLY A 670 16.35 -13.42 -39.70
C GLY A 670 17.23 -13.54 -40.95
N GLU A 671 18.03 -12.51 -41.24
CA GLU A 671 19.01 -12.51 -42.35
C GLU A 671 20.12 -13.54 -42.15
N SER A 672 20.35 -13.98 -40.91
CA SER A 672 21.32 -15.03 -40.55
C SER A 672 20.67 -16.42 -40.40
N GLY A 673 19.38 -16.57 -40.76
CA GLY A 673 18.65 -17.83 -40.66
C GLY A 673 18.45 -18.34 -39.23
N MET A 674 18.47 -17.45 -38.22
CA MET A 674 18.28 -17.80 -36.80
C MET A 674 17.02 -17.15 -36.21
N GLY A 675 16.66 -17.54 -34.99
CA GLY A 675 15.53 -16.96 -34.26
C GLY A 675 14.23 -17.17 -35.02
N LEU A 676 13.47 -16.09 -35.27
CA LEU A 676 12.16 -16.14 -35.92
C LEU A 676 12.15 -16.92 -37.25
N ALA A 677 13.26 -16.88 -38.01
CA ALA A 677 13.38 -17.64 -39.26
C ALA A 677 13.22 -19.16 -39.05
N CYS A 678 13.69 -19.69 -37.92
CA CYS A 678 13.48 -21.09 -37.55
C CYS A 678 12.12 -21.30 -36.87
N GLY A 679 11.72 -20.42 -35.95
CA GLY A 679 10.52 -20.63 -35.13
C GLY A 679 9.18 -20.50 -35.86
N GLN A 680 9.19 -20.06 -37.12
CA GLN A 680 8.01 -20.05 -37.99
C GLN A 680 7.86 -21.32 -38.83
N ASP A 681 8.88 -22.18 -38.88
CA ASP A 681 8.86 -23.42 -39.65
C ASP A 681 8.77 -24.65 -38.72
N PRO A 682 7.66 -25.42 -38.76
CA PRO A 682 7.51 -26.59 -37.91
C PRO A 682 8.58 -27.67 -38.16
N ILE A 683 9.11 -27.79 -39.37
CA ILE A 683 10.12 -28.81 -39.69
C ILE A 683 11.42 -28.48 -38.96
N LEU A 684 11.86 -27.22 -39.06
CA LEU A 684 13.09 -26.77 -38.40
C LEU A 684 12.98 -26.87 -36.88
N VAL A 685 11.84 -26.47 -36.31
CA VAL A 685 11.59 -26.58 -34.86
C VAL A 685 11.64 -28.03 -34.39
N GLU A 686 10.99 -28.95 -35.11
CA GLU A 686 11.03 -30.37 -34.77
C GLU A 686 12.46 -30.94 -34.83
N GLN A 687 13.22 -30.59 -35.88
CA GLN A 687 14.59 -31.09 -36.07
C GLN A 687 15.56 -30.56 -35.03
N ILE A 688 15.55 -29.24 -34.76
CA ILE A 688 16.39 -28.64 -33.71
C ILE A 688 16.08 -29.27 -32.35
N THR A 689 14.79 -29.44 -32.04
CA THR A 689 14.36 -30.07 -30.78
C THR A 689 14.90 -31.49 -30.67
N LYS A 690 14.84 -32.29 -31.74
CA LYS A 690 15.39 -33.65 -31.77
C LYS A 690 16.90 -33.68 -31.52
N TRP A 691 17.65 -32.77 -32.15
CA TRP A 691 19.11 -32.70 -31.99
C TRP A 691 19.48 -32.41 -30.53
N VAL A 692 18.85 -31.41 -29.92
CA VAL A 692 19.14 -31.05 -28.53
C VAL A 692 18.68 -32.17 -27.58
N LYS A 693 17.47 -32.70 -27.73
CA LYS A 693 16.94 -33.77 -26.85
C LYS A 693 17.71 -35.08 -26.95
N ALA A 694 18.33 -35.38 -28.08
CA ALA A 694 19.20 -36.55 -28.22
C ALA A 694 20.53 -36.39 -27.49
N ASN A 695 20.91 -35.16 -27.15
CA ASN A 695 22.25 -34.81 -26.71
C ASN A 695 22.32 -34.34 -25.24
N VAL A 696 21.23 -33.85 -24.65
CA VAL A 696 21.14 -33.48 -23.22
C VAL A 696 20.09 -34.30 -22.46
N LYS A 697 20.29 -34.45 -21.15
CA LYS A 697 19.38 -35.15 -20.24
C LYS A 697 18.44 -34.19 -19.49
N ILE A 698 18.88 -32.96 -19.26
CA ILE A 698 18.05 -31.93 -18.62
C ILE A 698 16.82 -31.56 -19.48
N PRO A 699 15.73 -31.07 -18.87
CA PRO A 699 14.55 -30.63 -19.61
C PRO A 699 14.83 -29.52 -20.63
N VAL A 700 14.12 -29.57 -21.76
CA VAL A 700 14.25 -28.62 -22.87
C VAL A 700 12.90 -27.98 -23.18
N PHE A 701 12.88 -26.65 -23.11
CA PHE A 701 11.74 -25.81 -23.44
C PHE A 701 11.97 -25.07 -24.75
N ILE A 702 10.98 -25.07 -25.65
CA ILE A 702 11.06 -24.29 -26.89
C ILE A 702 10.33 -22.95 -26.70
N LYS A 703 11.04 -21.83 -26.83
CA LYS A 703 10.42 -20.50 -26.75
C LYS A 703 9.77 -20.17 -28.08
N LEU A 704 8.46 -19.94 -28.06
CA LEU A 704 7.62 -19.78 -29.24
C LEU A 704 7.34 -18.32 -29.60
N THR A 705 7.26 -18.06 -30.90
CA THR A 705 6.96 -16.75 -31.47
C THR A 705 5.46 -16.59 -31.62
N PRO A 706 4.87 -15.45 -31.24
CA PRO A 706 3.48 -15.17 -31.55
C PRO A 706 3.29 -14.69 -33.00
N ASN A 707 4.38 -14.45 -33.73
CA ASN A 707 4.37 -13.87 -35.08
C ASN A 707 4.15 -14.95 -36.14
N ILE A 708 3.10 -15.75 -35.98
CA ILE A 708 2.75 -16.84 -36.89
C ILE A 708 1.22 -17.02 -36.93
N THR A 709 0.71 -17.52 -38.05
CA THR A 709 -0.73 -17.76 -38.26
C THR A 709 -1.31 -18.71 -37.21
N ASP A 710 -0.66 -19.86 -37.00
CA ASP A 710 -1.07 -20.85 -36.02
C ASP A 710 0.12 -21.33 -35.18
N ILE A 711 0.17 -20.84 -33.93
CA ILE A 711 1.21 -21.23 -32.97
C ILE A 711 1.12 -22.72 -32.59
N LEU A 712 -0.04 -23.36 -32.73
CA LEU A 712 -0.20 -24.78 -32.41
C LEU A 712 0.59 -25.68 -33.35
N THR A 713 0.71 -25.28 -34.61
CA THR A 713 1.53 -26.01 -35.58
C THR A 713 2.98 -26.13 -35.11
N ILE A 714 3.53 -25.05 -34.54
CA ILE A 714 4.88 -25.03 -33.97
C ILE A 714 4.95 -25.77 -32.63
N ALA A 715 3.97 -25.57 -31.74
CA ALA A 715 3.95 -26.29 -30.46
C ALA A 715 3.87 -27.82 -30.66
N LYS A 716 3.08 -28.30 -31.62
CA LYS A 716 3.01 -29.72 -31.99
C LYS A 716 4.32 -30.21 -32.61
N ALA A 717 5.04 -29.37 -33.34
CA ALA A 717 6.36 -29.72 -33.86
C ALA A 717 7.40 -29.87 -32.75
N ALA A 718 7.42 -28.94 -31.78
CA ALA A 718 8.23 -29.07 -30.57
C ALA A 718 7.86 -30.35 -29.79
N ASP A 719 6.57 -30.66 -29.67
CA ASP A 719 6.08 -31.89 -29.05
C ASP A 719 6.63 -33.14 -29.76
N ARG A 720 6.44 -33.27 -31.09
CA ARG A 720 7.00 -34.38 -31.89
C ARG A 720 8.52 -34.44 -31.85
N GLY A 721 9.18 -33.30 -31.63
CA GLY A 721 10.62 -33.21 -31.47
C GLY A 721 11.14 -33.76 -30.13
N GLY A 722 10.24 -34.00 -29.17
CA GLY A 722 10.57 -34.52 -27.85
C GLY A 722 10.78 -33.44 -26.78
N ALA A 723 10.38 -32.19 -27.03
CA ALA A 723 10.45 -31.13 -26.02
C ALA A 723 9.70 -31.54 -24.74
N ASP A 724 10.20 -31.10 -23.59
CA ASP A 724 9.55 -31.31 -22.29
C ASP A 724 8.50 -30.22 -22.02
N GLY A 725 8.70 -29.05 -22.62
CA GLY A 725 7.73 -27.96 -22.58
C GLY A 725 7.98 -26.87 -23.62
N VAL A 726 7.20 -25.80 -23.50
CA VAL A 726 7.34 -24.59 -24.33
C VAL A 726 7.22 -23.35 -23.48
N THR A 727 7.91 -22.28 -23.88
CA THR A 727 7.70 -20.93 -23.35
C THR A 727 6.83 -20.15 -24.32
N ALA A 728 5.64 -19.74 -23.89
CA ALA A 728 4.67 -19.04 -24.73
C ALA A 728 4.27 -17.72 -24.06
N ILE A 729 4.62 -16.54 -24.60
CA ILE A 729 5.20 -16.24 -25.92
C ILE A 729 6.43 -15.31 -25.82
N ASN A 730 7.19 -15.24 -26.92
CA ASN A 730 8.14 -14.15 -27.16
C ASN A 730 7.38 -12.85 -27.57
N THR A 731 8.13 -11.79 -27.86
CA THR A 731 7.61 -10.47 -28.24
C THR A 731 6.84 -10.46 -29.57
N VAL A 732 5.90 -9.53 -29.69
CA VAL A 732 5.09 -9.32 -30.91
C VAL A 732 5.78 -8.31 -31.81
N SER A 733 5.99 -8.65 -33.08
CA SER A 733 6.67 -7.77 -34.04
C SER A 733 5.85 -6.51 -34.31
N GLY A 734 6.49 -5.35 -34.35
CA GLY A 734 5.81 -4.08 -34.62
C GLY A 734 6.72 -2.88 -34.79
N LEU A 735 6.09 -1.72 -34.98
CA LEU A 735 6.72 -0.39 -35.06
C LEU A 735 5.93 0.54 -34.13
N MET A 736 6.61 1.18 -33.17
CA MET A 736 5.90 1.85 -32.06
C MET A 736 5.46 3.27 -32.37
N GLU A 737 6.31 4.05 -33.05
CA GLU A 737 6.04 5.47 -33.26
C GLU A 737 6.72 5.99 -34.54
N ILE A 738 5.96 6.80 -35.28
CA ILE A 738 6.46 7.71 -36.31
C ILE A 738 6.08 9.12 -35.88
N GLN A 739 7.07 10.00 -35.78
CA GLN A 739 6.89 11.39 -35.37
C GLN A 739 6.25 12.22 -36.48
N GLY A 740 5.75 13.42 -36.16
CA GLY A 740 5.06 14.30 -37.12
C GLY A 740 5.90 14.73 -38.34
N ASN A 741 7.22 14.59 -38.27
CA ASN A 741 8.16 14.83 -39.38
C ASN A 741 8.49 13.55 -40.20
N GLY A 742 7.84 12.42 -39.89
CA GLY A 742 8.07 11.12 -40.53
C GLY A 742 9.22 10.29 -39.96
N THR A 743 9.98 10.76 -38.97
CA THR A 743 11.08 9.98 -38.38
C THR A 743 10.60 8.97 -37.35
N PRO A 744 11.13 7.74 -37.34
CA PRO A 744 10.72 6.71 -36.38
C PRO A 744 11.27 6.96 -34.98
N TRP A 745 10.69 6.29 -33.98
CA TRP A 745 11.31 6.11 -32.66
C TRP A 745 11.22 4.62 -32.26
N PRO A 746 12.34 3.95 -31.91
CA PRO A 746 13.71 4.47 -31.87
C PRO A 746 14.26 4.75 -33.28
N HIS A 747 15.20 5.69 -33.37
CA HIS A 747 15.99 5.90 -34.59
C HIS A 747 17.49 5.82 -34.29
N VAL A 748 18.23 5.11 -35.14
CA VAL A 748 19.66 4.80 -34.99
C VAL A 748 20.47 5.52 -36.06
N GLY A 749 21.60 6.09 -35.64
CA GLY A 749 22.56 6.77 -36.52
C GLY A 749 22.05 8.09 -37.11
N SER A 750 22.91 8.75 -37.89
CA SER A 750 22.62 10.04 -38.55
C SER A 750 21.47 9.94 -39.55
N GLY A 751 21.32 8.78 -40.20
CA GLY A 751 20.21 8.49 -41.11
C GLY A 751 18.86 8.24 -40.41
N LYS A 752 18.79 8.30 -39.08
CA LYS A 752 17.59 8.10 -38.27
C LYS A 752 16.80 6.83 -38.67
N ARG A 753 17.52 5.73 -38.88
CA ARG A 753 16.95 4.47 -39.38
C ARG A 753 16.34 3.67 -38.24
N THR A 754 15.39 2.81 -38.55
CA THR A 754 14.83 1.84 -37.61
C THR A 754 14.57 0.51 -38.30
N THR A 755 14.21 -0.50 -37.52
CA THR A 755 13.69 -1.79 -38.01
C THR A 755 12.49 -2.18 -37.15
N TYR A 756 11.76 -3.22 -37.54
CA TYR A 756 10.70 -3.76 -36.69
C TYR A 756 11.28 -4.30 -35.39
N GLY A 757 10.66 -3.94 -34.27
CA GLY A 757 11.05 -4.37 -32.95
C GLY A 757 10.06 -5.37 -32.35
N GLY A 758 10.44 -5.92 -31.20
CA GLY A 758 9.60 -6.76 -30.38
C GLY A 758 8.86 -5.92 -29.34
N MET A 759 7.53 -5.87 -29.44
CA MET A 759 6.64 -5.31 -28.44
C MET A 759 6.45 -6.29 -27.27
N SER A 760 6.55 -5.78 -26.04
CA SER A 760 6.33 -6.50 -24.79
C SER A 760 5.42 -5.71 -23.84
N GLY A 761 5.15 -6.26 -22.66
CA GLY A 761 4.30 -5.61 -21.64
C GLY A 761 2.82 -5.99 -21.75
N ASN A 762 1.96 -5.28 -21.01
CA ASN A 762 0.54 -5.62 -20.87
C ASN A 762 -0.19 -5.63 -22.24
N ALA A 763 0.21 -4.79 -23.19
CA ALA A 763 -0.37 -4.76 -24.53
C ALA A 763 -0.32 -6.10 -25.29
N VAL A 764 0.62 -7.00 -24.95
CA VAL A 764 0.72 -8.33 -25.59
C VAL A 764 0.07 -9.45 -24.77
N ARG A 765 -0.45 -9.17 -23.57
CA ARG A 765 -1.07 -10.17 -22.69
C ARG A 765 -2.20 -10.96 -23.36
N PRO A 766 -3.14 -10.35 -24.10
CA PRO A 766 -4.21 -11.12 -24.73
C PRO A 766 -3.70 -12.19 -25.71
N LEU A 767 -2.59 -11.92 -26.40
CA LEU A 767 -1.96 -12.87 -27.31
C LEU A 767 -1.29 -14.02 -26.53
N GLY A 768 -0.61 -13.69 -25.43
CA GLY A 768 0.01 -14.69 -24.55
C GLY A 768 -1.02 -15.62 -23.90
N LEU A 769 -2.11 -15.07 -23.35
CA LEU A 769 -3.20 -15.87 -22.77
C LEU A 769 -3.85 -16.80 -23.81
N ARG A 770 -4.13 -16.29 -25.03
CA ARG A 770 -4.66 -17.12 -26.13
C ARG A 770 -3.70 -18.26 -26.48
N ALA A 771 -2.41 -17.95 -26.63
CA ALA A 771 -1.39 -18.93 -26.99
C ALA A 771 -1.28 -20.04 -25.93
N VAL A 772 -1.13 -19.67 -24.66
CA VAL A 772 -1.01 -20.60 -23.54
C VAL A 772 -2.23 -21.50 -23.43
N SER A 773 -3.44 -20.93 -23.49
CA SER A 773 -4.70 -21.68 -23.46
C SER A 773 -4.79 -22.69 -24.61
N SER A 774 -4.50 -22.23 -25.84
CA SER A 774 -4.58 -23.10 -27.02
C SER A 774 -3.56 -24.24 -26.95
N ILE A 775 -2.32 -23.95 -26.57
CA ILE A 775 -1.23 -24.93 -26.48
C ILE A 775 -1.54 -25.94 -25.38
N SER A 776 -1.95 -25.50 -24.19
CA SER A 776 -2.23 -26.39 -23.08
C SER A 776 -3.36 -27.38 -23.41
N LYS A 777 -4.38 -26.94 -24.16
CA LYS A 777 -5.47 -27.80 -24.66
C LYS A 777 -4.99 -28.79 -25.72
N ALA A 778 -4.18 -28.34 -26.69
CA ALA A 778 -3.80 -29.14 -27.85
C ALA A 778 -2.61 -30.08 -27.62
N CYS A 779 -1.69 -29.72 -26.72
CA CYS A 779 -0.45 -30.45 -26.43
C CYS A 779 -0.33 -30.71 -24.91
N PRO A 780 -1.19 -31.54 -24.31
CA PRO A 780 -1.26 -31.71 -22.85
C PRO A 780 0.00 -32.33 -22.24
N ARG A 781 0.87 -32.95 -23.05
CA ARG A 781 2.17 -33.48 -22.63
C ARG A 781 3.16 -32.37 -22.29
N LEU A 782 3.08 -31.23 -22.98
CA LEU A 782 4.05 -30.15 -22.82
C LEU A 782 3.76 -29.35 -21.54
N ALA A 783 4.80 -29.13 -20.73
CA ALA A 783 4.78 -28.06 -19.74
C ALA A 783 4.73 -26.70 -20.47
N VAL A 784 4.04 -25.72 -19.90
CA VAL A 784 3.94 -24.38 -20.49
C VAL A 784 4.47 -23.34 -19.50
N LEU A 785 5.53 -22.63 -19.88
CA LEU A 785 6.02 -21.45 -19.18
C LEU A 785 5.35 -20.22 -19.82
N GLY A 786 4.43 -19.59 -19.09
CA GLY A 786 3.68 -18.44 -19.58
C GLY A 786 4.53 -17.17 -19.61
N SER A 787 4.46 -16.40 -20.69
CA SER A 787 5.18 -15.14 -20.88
C SER A 787 4.35 -14.17 -21.71
N GLY A 788 4.34 -12.89 -21.33
CA GLY A 788 3.64 -11.83 -22.06
C GLY A 788 2.76 -10.97 -21.16
N GLY A 789 3.26 -9.81 -20.74
CA GLY A 789 2.47 -8.83 -20.00
C GLY A 789 2.02 -9.28 -18.60
N ILE A 790 2.80 -10.14 -17.94
CA ILE A 790 2.56 -10.56 -16.56
C ILE A 790 3.17 -9.49 -15.64
N ASP A 791 2.33 -8.77 -14.90
CA ASP A 791 2.74 -7.64 -14.06
C ASP A 791 2.42 -7.84 -12.57
N SER A 792 1.54 -8.79 -12.26
CA SER A 792 0.88 -8.99 -10.97
C SER A 792 0.48 -10.44 -10.75
N SER A 793 0.13 -10.83 -9.53
CA SER A 793 -0.30 -12.22 -9.23
C SER A 793 -1.64 -12.53 -9.84
N ASP A 794 -2.55 -11.55 -9.91
CA ASP A 794 -3.85 -11.68 -10.58
C ASP A 794 -3.65 -12.05 -12.05
N THR A 795 -2.64 -11.48 -12.72
CA THR A 795 -2.36 -11.78 -14.13
C THR A 795 -1.58 -13.08 -14.29
N ALA A 796 -0.67 -13.40 -13.38
CA ALA A 796 -0.02 -14.71 -13.33
C ALA A 796 -1.05 -15.85 -13.16
N TYR A 797 -2.05 -15.66 -12.30
CA TYR A 797 -3.13 -16.61 -12.13
C TYR A 797 -3.99 -16.78 -13.38
N GLN A 798 -4.23 -15.72 -14.15
CA GLN A 798 -4.89 -15.86 -15.46
C GLN A 798 -4.10 -16.83 -16.36
N TYR A 799 -2.77 -16.75 -16.35
CA TYR A 799 -1.91 -17.69 -17.06
C TYR A 799 -2.00 -19.12 -16.50
N PHE A 800 -2.04 -19.29 -15.17
CA PHE A 800 -2.24 -20.60 -14.55
C PHE A 800 -3.61 -21.20 -14.92
N CYS A 801 -4.67 -20.38 -14.91
CA CYS A 801 -6.01 -20.76 -15.38
C CYS A 801 -6.03 -21.12 -16.87
N CYS A 802 -5.13 -20.57 -17.69
CA CYS A 802 -4.94 -20.95 -19.08
C CYS A 802 -4.03 -22.19 -19.26
N GLY A 803 -3.50 -22.77 -18.20
CA GLY A 803 -2.71 -24.01 -18.24
C GLY A 803 -1.19 -23.85 -18.17
N ALA A 804 -0.68 -22.64 -17.92
CA ALA A 804 0.73 -22.43 -17.58
C ALA A 804 1.07 -23.09 -16.23
N SER A 805 2.29 -23.63 -16.12
CA SER A 805 2.82 -24.22 -14.89
C SER A 805 3.65 -23.23 -14.08
N ALA A 806 4.32 -22.30 -14.77
CA ALA A 806 5.07 -21.19 -14.19
C ALA A 806 5.01 -19.99 -15.15
N VAL A 807 5.43 -18.82 -14.68
CA VAL A 807 5.37 -17.56 -15.44
C VAL A 807 6.70 -16.83 -15.46
N GLN A 808 7.06 -16.28 -16.63
CA GLN A 808 8.22 -15.44 -16.83
C GLN A 808 7.81 -13.96 -16.89
N LYS A 809 8.45 -13.10 -16.09
CA LYS A 809 8.25 -11.64 -16.05
C LYS A 809 9.40 -10.91 -16.72
N PHE A 810 9.07 -9.84 -17.47
CA PHE A 810 10.01 -9.01 -18.25
C PHE A 810 10.32 -7.63 -17.61
N ASN A 811 9.74 -7.27 -16.46
CA ASN A 811 9.68 -5.87 -16.03
C ASN A 811 11.07 -5.21 -15.76
N LEU A 812 11.28 -4.03 -16.34
CA LEU A 812 12.53 -3.26 -16.28
C LEU A 812 12.70 -2.44 -14.98
N THR A 813 11.63 -2.17 -14.23
CA THR A 813 11.64 -1.10 -13.22
C THR A 813 11.54 -1.55 -11.76
N GLN A 814 11.18 -2.81 -11.43
CA GLN A 814 10.82 -3.20 -10.04
C GLN A 814 11.27 -4.62 -9.60
N LEU A 815 12.43 -5.09 -10.06
CA LEU A 815 12.87 -6.49 -9.88
C LEU A 815 12.98 -6.99 -8.43
N ILE A 816 13.28 -6.14 -7.45
CA ILE A 816 13.60 -6.60 -6.08
C ILE A 816 12.36 -6.75 -5.19
N SER A 817 11.36 -5.87 -5.31
CA SER A 817 10.12 -5.95 -4.50
C SER A 817 9.07 -6.89 -5.10
N ASP A 818 9.19 -7.21 -6.39
CA ASP A 818 8.14 -7.92 -7.13
C ASP A 818 7.94 -9.38 -6.67
N ALA A 819 8.96 -10.09 -6.21
CA ALA A 819 8.81 -11.51 -5.83
C ALA A 819 7.93 -11.68 -4.57
N GLU A 820 8.19 -10.91 -3.51
CA GLU A 820 7.39 -10.92 -2.28
C GLU A 820 5.94 -10.43 -2.53
N ILE A 821 5.79 -9.41 -3.40
CA ILE A 821 4.47 -8.89 -3.81
C ILE A 821 3.72 -9.94 -4.64
N LEU A 822 4.40 -10.72 -5.49
CA LEU A 822 3.76 -11.74 -6.30
C LEU A 822 3.31 -12.94 -5.47
N GLY A 823 4.15 -13.41 -4.55
CA GLY A 823 3.88 -14.57 -3.70
C GLY A 823 2.67 -14.37 -2.79
N SER A 824 2.64 -13.27 -2.04
CA SER A 824 1.63 -13.03 -1.00
C SER A 824 0.18 -13.00 -1.51
N ARG A 825 -0.07 -12.51 -2.74
CA ARG A 825 -1.41 -12.56 -3.35
C ARG A 825 -1.80 -13.96 -3.84
N LEU A 826 -0.85 -14.72 -4.37
CA LEU A 826 -1.12 -16.10 -4.80
C LEU A 826 -1.44 -16.99 -3.59
N GLN A 827 -0.69 -16.81 -2.50
CA GLN A 827 -0.97 -17.43 -1.21
C GLN A 827 -2.40 -17.15 -0.74
N GLN A 828 -2.82 -15.88 -0.84
CA GLN A 828 -4.18 -15.48 -0.49
C GLN A 828 -5.25 -16.22 -1.31
N TRP A 829 -5.04 -16.39 -2.62
CA TRP A 829 -6.00 -17.09 -3.50
C TRP A 829 -6.08 -18.58 -3.19
N ASN A 830 -4.93 -19.24 -3.01
CA ASN A 830 -4.89 -20.67 -2.67
C ASN A 830 -5.58 -20.97 -1.33
N LEU A 831 -5.52 -20.06 -0.36
CA LEU A 831 -6.25 -20.19 0.91
C LEU A 831 -7.77 -20.04 0.72
N LEU A 832 -8.22 -19.07 -0.10
CA LEU A 832 -9.65 -18.81 -0.33
C LEU A 832 -10.33 -19.88 -1.20
N GLU A 833 -9.62 -20.51 -2.12
CA GLU A 833 -10.16 -21.56 -3.00
C GLU A 833 -10.03 -22.99 -2.45
N SER A 834 -9.73 -23.18 -1.16
CA SER A 834 -9.64 -24.51 -0.50
C SER A 834 -8.42 -25.37 -0.88
N ASN A 835 -7.21 -24.81 -0.84
CA ASN A 835 -5.95 -25.55 -1.05
C ASN A 835 -5.80 -26.21 -2.44
N ILE A 836 -6.36 -25.60 -3.50
CA ILE A 836 -6.12 -26.08 -4.87
C ILE A 836 -4.64 -25.89 -5.19
N ARG A 837 -3.92 -26.99 -5.42
CA ARG A 837 -2.51 -26.92 -5.86
C ARG A 837 -2.46 -26.32 -7.27
N ILE A 838 -1.39 -25.61 -7.61
CA ILE A 838 -1.19 -25.08 -8.99
C ILE A 838 -1.39 -26.18 -10.06
N SER A 839 -0.97 -27.41 -9.75
CA SER A 839 -1.16 -28.60 -10.58
C SER A 839 -2.62 -28.98 -10.83
N GLU A 840 -3.55 -28.61 -9.96
CA GLU A 840 -4.98 -28.91 -10.04
C GLU A 840 -5.76 -27.89 -10.88
N TYR A 841 -5.27 -26.66 -11.06
CA TYR A 841 -5.87 -25.69 -12.00
C TYR A 841 -5.86 -26.19 -13.46
N ARG A 842 -4.84 -26.98 -13.83
CA ARG A 842 -4.79 -27.69 -15.13
C ARG A 842 -5.92 -28.70 -15.30
N LYS A 843 -6.52 -29.18 -14.20
CA LYS A 843 -7.69 -30.07 -14.20
C LYS A 843 -8.98 -29.25 -14.37
N CYS A 844 -9.16 -28.17 -13.59
CA CYS A 844 -10.29 -27.24 -13.71
C CYS A 844 -10.42 -26.60 -15.12
N HIS A 845 -9.31 -26.26 -15.77
CA HIS A 845 -9.32 -25.71 -17.14
C HIS A 845 -9.98 -26.66 -18.16
N ARG A 846 -9.82 -27.98 -18.00
CA ARG A 846 -10.44 -28.98 -18.90
C ARG A 846 -11.96 -29.04 -18.75
N GLU A 847 -12.49 -28.65 -17.60
CA GLU A 847 -13.92 -28.73 -17.27
C GLU A 847 -14.66 -27.40 -17.51
N LEU A 848 -13.99 -26.24 -17.35
CA LEU A 848 -14.62 -24.90 -17.46
C LEU A 848 -14.81 -24.40 -18.91
N LEU A 849 -13.89 -24.67 -19.83
CA LEU A 849 -14.00 -24.17 -21.21
C LEU A 849 -15.09 -24.82 -22.09
N PRO A 850 -15.42 -26.12 -21.95
CA PRO A 850 -16.60 -26.68 -22.61
C PRO A 850 -17.90 -25.94 -22.24
N PHE A 851 -17.96 -25.34 -21.05
CA PHE A 851 -19.09 -24.55 -20.57
C PHE A 851 -19.24 -23.22 -21.34
N PHE A 852 -18.13 -22.57 -21.71
CA PHE A 852 -18.13 -21.33 -22.48
C PHE A 852 -18.32 -21.58 -23.99
N GLU A 853 -17.70 -22.63 -24.57
CA GLU A 853 -17.90 -23.00 -25.98
C GLU A 853 -19.38 -23.39 -26.25
N LYS A 854 -20.03 -24.13 -25.35
CA LYS A 854 -21.47 -24.48 -25.48
C LYS A 854 -22.40 -23.27 -25.38
N LYS A 855 -22.12 -22.29 -24.50
CA LYS A 855 -22.97 -21.08 -24.36
C LYS A 855 -22.83 -20.12 -25.55
N ILE A 856 -21.64 -19.99 -26.14
CA ILE A 856 -21.46 -19.14 -27.33
C ILE A 856 -22.17 -19.72 -28.55
N ILE A 857 -22.14 -21.05 -28.73
CA ILE A 857 -22.91 -21.72 -29.79
C ILE A 857 -24.42 -21.55 -29.57
N LEU A 858 -24.90 -21.62 -28.32
CA LEU A 858 -26.31 -21.36 -27.98
C LEU A 858 -26.72 -19.89 -28.18
N LEU A 859 -25.83 -18.93 -27.88
CA LEU A 859 -26.09 -17.51 -28.13
C LEU A 859 -26.10 -17.18 -29.63
N PHE A 860 -25.17 -17.72 -30.42
CA PHE A 860 -25.17 -17.52 -31.88
C PHE A 860 -26.36 -18.19 -32.57
N ALA A 861 -26.79 -19.37 -32.10
CA ALA A 861 -27.99 -20.02 -32.61
C ALA A 861 -29.27 -19.23 -32.27
N ALA A 862 -29.33 -18.58 -31.10
CA ALA A 862 -30.47 -17.74 -30.72
C ALA A 862 -30.54 -16.42 -31.50
N THR A 863 -29.41 -15.85 -31.94
CA THR A 863 -29.39 -14.62 -32.75
C THR A 863 -29.66 -14.86 -34.25
N LEU A 864 -29.46 -16.08 -34.74
CA LEU A 864 -29.84 -16.47 -36.12
C LEU A 864 -31.30 -16.94 -36.25
N MET A 865 -32.02 -17.10 -35.14
CA MET A 865 -33.45 -17.47 -35.10
C MET A 865 -34.37 -16.34 -34.63
N ALA A 866 -33.85 -15.11 -34.45
CA ALA A 866 -34.63 -13.93 -34.04
C ALA A 866 -34.85 -12.96 -35.19
#